data_AF-A0A1G7GJG0-F1
#
_entry.id   AF-A0A1G7GJG0-F1
#
_cell.length_a   1.000
_cell.length_b   1.000
_cell.length_c   1.000
_cell.angle_alpha   90.00
_cell.angle_beta   90.00
_cell.angle_gamma   90.00
#
_symmetry.space_group_name_H-M   'P 1'
#
loop_
_entity.id
_entity.type
_entity.pdbx_description
1 polymer ?
#
loop_
_entity_poly.entity_id
_entity_poly.type
_entity_poly.pdbx_seq_one_letter_code
_entity_poly.pdbx_strand_id
1 'polypeptide(L)'
;MINGAIVTNMAEINAFVGHSFLPEDEAVVRKFTDFFDQIAKSHNFDWVHATDPRPDEVAFKVLDLIEGRNLFIGICTPNECVAKDNKFNSSRFGKRLKIEKEDLQTKTSDWIIQEIGLAIGRKMKIIILLQRGVRQPGSLQGNIEYIPFDRDAIEKSFSSILGMITNMQGSRVGRARASLSEGIASGEDHEEVVDHGIEDPNATWGEWKFEFEYFKAAIVGDQERAKVISEAWLGRVGSNSEAAAVWDASCHLNKTRYTDENRLPEIKLIADKYPDNPKIQENLAQAYEHFEDYKRAKEHFQSALDNSESKQEKRGALANLARVYQTLGDKDGVETTISEMRSLVESSEDEKFLISTLEQLPAWHDENKILKLALMERELEIDPADTQKRFQLAYAHSENDNNSLTMYHYEKIPYAQRDPTTWNNLGVVYQSFSLSGMSVSAYQAAANQGETLAMSNLSERLMSAGFLKEAQNELQRAKDIDSAHENVAISQVRLDAIPSDEKKNKANKLEGAPELSQFLSAVGHFIWQTMPSEIGKTWIDNEVSLVVSKENDRVVAKGSYQRNQTDNAFAMTGSAEKSPDIYDVTVSGQFIGSVLVGEYTSERRWNKLSSVSLFGSLSNKQDFLAIFDPERSTLRCLVGKDLKEFEVRD
;
A
#
# COMPACT_ATOMS: atom_id res chain seq x y z
N MET A 1 -36.09 -12.65 29.44
CA MET A 1 -35.54 -13.99 29.12
C MET A 1 -35.94 -14.27 27.67
N ILE A 2 -35.08 -14.34 26.66
CA ILE A 2 -33.64 -14.59 26.54
C ILE A 2 -33.09 -13.77 25.35
N ASN A 3 -31.85 -13.30 25.50
CA ASN A 3 -31.03 -12.59 24.50
C ASN A 3 -30.91 -13.35 23.16
N GLY A 4 -31.05 -12.63 22.05
CA GLY A 4 -30.49 -13.00 20.75
C GLY A 4 -29.52 -11.90 20.31
N ALA A 5 -28.22 -12.16 20.48
CA ALA A 5 -27.15 -11.19 20.26
C ALA A 5 -27.03 -10.80 18.78
N ILE A 6 -26.96 -9.49 18.53
CA ILE A 6 -26.45 -8.94 17.27
C ILE A 6 -24.96 -9.29 17.24
N VAL A 7 -24.55 -10.24 16.41
CA VAL A 7 -23.14 -10.45 16.08
C VAL A 7 -22.77 -9.32 15.12
N THR A 8 -22.20 -8.25 15.65
CA THR A 8 -21.50 -7.23 14.88
C THR A 8 -20.28 -7.90 14.24
N ASN A 9 -20.23 -7.97 12.91
CA ASN A 9 -19.07 -8.48 12.19
C ASN A 9 -17.95 -7.42 12.34
N MET A 10 -17.12 -7.57 13.38
CA MET A 10 -15.94 -6.72 13.59
C MET A 10 -15.00 -6.87 12.40
N ALA A 11 -14.39 -5.79 11.91
CA ALA A 11 -13.39 -5.89 10.84
C ALA A 11 -12.23 -6.80 11.28
N GLU A 12 -11.98 -7.85 10.51
CA GLU A 12 -10.90 -8.80 10.78
C GLU A 12 -9.55 -8.12 10.50
N ILE A 13 -8.72 -8.00 11.54
CA ILE A 13 -7.35 -7.50 11.39
C ILE A 13 -6.45 -8.68 11.10
N ASN A 14 -5.74 -8.61 9.98
CA ASN A 14 -4.79 -9.61 9.51
C ASN A 14 -3.41 -8.97 9.47
N ALA A 15 -2.59 -9.23 10.48
CA ALA A 15 -1.30 -8.58 10.67
C ALA A 15 -0.12 -9.42 10.13
N PHE A 16 0.85 -8.74 9.53
CA PHE A 16 2.20 -9.27 9.33
C PHE A 16 3.16 -8.59 10.30
N VAL A 17 3.92 -9.36 11.06
CA VAL A 17 4.88 -8.87 12.05
C VAL A 17 6.30 -9.06 11.52
N GLY A 18 6.97 -7.95 11.20
CA GLY A 18 8.39 -7.93 10.88
C GLY A 18 9.23 -7.79 12.14
N HIS A 19 10.25 -8.63 12.32
CA HIS A 19 11.18 -8.52 13.46
C HIS A 19 12.59 -9.03 13.13
N SER A 20 13.55 -8.72 14.02
CA SER A 20 14.92 -9.22 13.92
C SER A 20 15.02 -10.73 14.19
N PHE A 21 15.94 -11.41 13.50
CA PHE A 21 16.29 -12.83 13.70
C PHE A 21 17.60 -13.01 14.48
N LEU A 22 18.16 -11.94 15.04
CA LEU A 22 19.38 -12.04 15.84
C LEU A 22 19.09 -12.82 17.15
N PRO A 23 19.97 -13.72 17.59
CA PRO A 23 19.78 -14.48 18.83
C PRO A 23 19.55 -13.58 20.06
N GLU A 24 20.20 -12.42 20.11
CA GLU A 24 20.03 -11.44 21.18
C GLU A 24 18.65 -10.74 21.21
N ASP A 25 17.86 -10.84 20.14
CA ASP A 25 16.51 -10.28 20.04
C ASP A 25 15.41 -11.31 20.33
N GLU A 26 15.74 -12.60 20.38
CA GLU A 26 14.77 -13.69 20.54
C GLU A 26 13.86 -13.50 21.76
N ALA A 27 14.43 -13.10 22.90
CA ALA A 27 13.67 -12.86 24.13
C ALA A 27 12.71 -11.67 24.02
N VAL A 28 13.06 -10.64 23.25
CA VAL A 28 12.23 -9.45 23.01
C VAL A 28 11.09 -9.80 22.06
N VAL A 29 11.42 -10.45 20.94
CA VAL A 29 10.45 -10.89 19.93
C VAL A 29 9.43 -11.82 20.56
N ARG A 30 9.89 -12.82 21.33
CA ARG A 30 9.02 -13.79 22.00
C ARG A 30 7.99 -13.15 22.91
N LYS A 31 8.37 -12.12 23.67
CA LYS A 31 7.43 -11.38 24.54
C LYS A 31 6.33 -10.68 23.74
N PHE A 32 6.64 -10.14 22.57
CA PHE A 32 5.64 -9.52 21.69
C PHE A 32 4.76 -10.57 20.99
N THR A 33 5.33 -11.66 20.48
CA THR A 33 4.56 -12.74 19.85
C THR A 33 3.63 -13.44 20.85
N ASP A 34 4.10 -13.69 22.08
CA ASP A 34 3.28 -14.25 23.17
C ASP A 34 2.10 -13.31 23.52
N PHE A 35 2.31 -12.00 23.40
CA PHE A 35 1.26 -10.99 23.59
C PHE A 35 0.27 -10.97 22.42
N PHE A 36 0.75 -11.04 21.17
CA PHE A 36 -0.11 -11.14 19.98
C PHE A 36 -0.97 -12.41 19.99
N ASP A 37 -0.44 -13.54 20.45
CA ASP A 37 -1.20 -14.77 20.68
C ASP A 37 -2.32 -14.61 21.72
N GLN A 38 -2.13 -13.76 22.73
CA GLN A 38 -3.18 -13.45 23.71
C GLN A 38 -4.26 -12.55 23.11
N ILE A 39 -3.88 -11.59 22.26
CA ILE A 39 -4.83 -10.74 21.53
C ILE A 39 -5.65 -11.58 20.56
N ALA A 40 -5.01 -12.46 19.79
CA ALA A 40 -5.67 -13.33 18.80
C ALA A 40 -6.73 -14.26 19.42
N LYS A 41 -6.57 -14.62 20.70
CA LYS A 41 -7.55 -15.42 21.45
C LYS A 41 -8.77 -14.64 21.92
N SER A 42 -8.69 -13.31 21.97
CA SER A 42 -9.67 -12.45 22.65
C SER A 42 -10.29 -11.35 21.77
N HIS A 43 -9.73 -11.12 20.57
CA HIS A 43 -10.12 -10.07 19.63
C HIS A 43 -10.15 -10.62 18.20
N ASN A 44 -10.81 -9.92 17.26
CA ASN A 44 -10.84 -10.32 15.84
C ASN A 44 -9.51 -9.95 15.13
N PHE A 45 -8.43 -10.61 15.54
CA PHE A 45 -7.05 -10.34 15.17
C PHE A 45 -6.33 -11.65 14.83
N ASP A 46 -5.96 -11.81 13.56
CA ASP A 46 -5.05 -12.86 13.08
C ASP A 46 -3.70 -12.23 12.76
N TRP A 47 -2.62 -12.98 12.96
CA TRP A 47 -1.28 -12.48 12.70
C TRP A 47 -0.32 -13.58 12.28
N VAL A 48 0.66 -13.20 11.46
CA VAL A 48 1.77 -14.05 11.04
C VAL A 48 3.08 -13.26 11.13
N HIS A 49 4.18 -13.97 11.26
CA HIS A 49 5.51 -13.39 11.15
C HIS A 49 6.40 -14.28 10.29
N ALA A 50 7.51 -13.73 9.80
CA ALA A 50 8.48 -14.52 9.08
C ALA A 50 9.16 -15.53 10.03
N THR A 51 9.23 -16.79 9.62
CA THR A 51 9.90 -17.90 10.34
C THR A 51 11.20 -18.29 9.63
N ASP A 52 12.08 -19.01 10.33
CA ASP A 52 13.46 -19.34 9.93
C ASP A 52 13.67 -19.68 8.43
N PRO A 53 14.86 -19.37 7.87
CA PRO A 53 15.12 -19.43 6.44
C PRO A 53 14.99 -20.86 5.88
N ARG A 54 13.94 -21.06 5.07
CA ARG A 54 13.80 -22.20 4.13
C ARG A 54 14.55 -21.96 2.80
N PRO A 55 14.82 -22.97 1.97
CA PRO A 55 15.71 -22.84 0.80
C PRO A 55 15.20 -22.05 -0.43
N ASP A 56 14.02 -21.41 -0.43
CA ASP A 56 13.58 -20.56 -1.56
C ASP A 56 14.00 -19.06 -1.44
N GLU A 57 13.94 -18.30 -2.54
CA GLU A 57 14.28 -16.87 -2.58
C GLU A 57 13.51 -16.05 -1.52
N VAL A 58 14.26 -15.30 -0.71
CA VAL A 58 13.77 -14.64 0.52
C VAL A 58 12.69 -13.58 0.24
N ALA A 59 12.74 -12.92 -0.93
CA ALA A 59 11.79 -11.87 -1.31
C ALA A 59 10.39 -12.40 -1.66
N PHE A 60 10.28 -13.55 -2.33
CA PHE A 60 8.98 -14.15 -2.69
C PHE A 60 8.18 -14.58 -1.46
N LYS A 61 8.84 -15.05 -0.41
CA LYS A 61 8.18 -15.50 0.83
C LYS A 61 7.50 -14.38 1.60
N VAL A 62 8.17 -13.23 1.71
CA VAL A 62 7.58 -12.06 2.39
C VAL A 62 6.42 -11.51 1.56
N LEU A 63 6.54 -11.49 0.23
CA LEU A 63 5.46 -11.07 -0.65
C LEU A 63 4.20 -11.93 -0.50
N ASP A 64 4.36 -13.26 -0.35
CA ASP A 64 3.28 -14.22 -0.11
C ASP A 64 2.68 -14.09 1.30
N LEU A 65 3.53 -13.96 2.34
CA LEU A 65 3.06 -13.84 3.73
C LEU A 65 2.36 -12.52 4.02
N ILE A 66 2.73 -11.47 3.29
CA ILE A 66 2.15 -10.11 3.38
C ILE A 66 0.97 -9.94 2.40
N GLU A 67 0.70 -10.91 1.51
CA GLU A 67 -0.45 -10.91 0.60
C GLU A 67 -1.77 -11.11 1.38
N GLY A 68 -2.77 -10.27 1.10
CA GLY A 68 -4.06 -10.30 1.80
C GLY A 68 -4.05 -9.77 3.24
N ARG A 69 -2.91 -9.28 3.75
CA ARG A 69 -2.78 -8.68 5.09
C ARG A 69 -3.07 -7.18 5.06
N ASN A 70 -3.66 -6.66 6.13
CA ASN A 70 -4.12 -5.26 6.20
C ASN A 70 -3.42 -4.41 7.28
N LEU A 71 -2.56 -5.03 8.10
CA LEU A 71 -1.75 -4.39 9.14
C LEU A 71 -0.31 -4.90 9.11
N PHE A 72 0.66 -4.00 9.21
CA PHE A 72 2.07 -4.32 9.43
C PHE A 72 2.49 -3.88 10.82
N ILE A 73 3.22 -4.74 11.53
CA ILE A 73 3.81 -4.43 12.84
C ILE A 73 5.32 -4.65 12.77
N GLY A 74 6.12 -3.59 12.87
CA GLY A 74 7.58 -3.67 12.83
C GLY A 74 8.20 -3.61 14.22
N ILE A 75 8.90 -4.67 14.64
CA ILE A 75 9.69 -4.70 15.88
C ILE A 75 11.12 -4.25 15.58
N CYS A 76 11.43 -3.00 15.91
CA CYS A 76 12.69 -2.35 15.59
C CYS A 76 13.65 -2.39 16.79
N THR A 77 14.53 -3.40 16.79
CA THR A 77 15.65 -3.54 17.72
C THR A 77 16.93 -2.95 17.12
N PRO A 78 17.94 -2.59 17.93
CA PRO A 78 19.23 -2.12 17.43
C PRO A 78 19.93 -3.23 16.65
N ASN A 79 20.38 -2.95 15.42
CA ASN A 79 21.06 -3.94 14.58
C ASN A 79 22.35 -3.36 13.96
N GLU A 80 22.27 -2.20 13.33
CA GLU A 80 23.37 -1.65 12.54
C GLU A 80 23.79 -0.25 13.01
N CYS A 81 25.08 0.08 12.87
CA CYS A 81 25.61 1.39 13.22
C CYS A 81 25.75 2.29 11.98
N VAL A 82 25.19 3.49 12.03
CA VAL A 82 25.21 4.47 10.93
C VAL A 82 25.64 5.85 11.41
N ALA A 83 26.10 6.69 10.47
CA ALA A 83 26.42 8.08 10.76
C ALA A 83 25.15 8.93 10.98
N LYS A 84 25.25 9.95 11.83
CA LYS A 84 24.30 11.07 11.91
C LYS A 84 24.66 12.08 10.80
N ASP A 85 23.69 12.47 10.01
CA ASP A 85 23.77 13.57 9.02
C ASP A 85 25.00 13.53 8.09
N ASN A 86 25.45 12.32 7.74
CA ASN A 86 26.56 12.10 6.80
C ASN A 86 27.90 12.75 7.21
N LYS A 87 28.13 12.95 8.52
CA LYS A 87 29.34 13.59 9.07
C LYS A 87 30.58 12.68 8.99
N PHE A 88 31.12 12.53 7.79
CA PHE A 88 32.37 11.84 7.55
C PHE A 88 33.50 12.84 7.30
N ASN A 89 34.58 12.73 8.08
CA ASN A 89 35.77 13.54 7.95
C ASN A 89 36.80 12.85 7.04
N SER A 90 37.39 13.60 6.11
CA SER A 90 38.47 13.10 5.24
C SER A 90 39.80 13.04 6.00
N SER A 91 40.50 11.90 5.89
CA SER A 91 41.83 11.76 6.47
C SER A 91 42.87 12.54 5.65
N ARG A 92 43.70 13.38 6.32
CA ARG A 92 44.73 14.22 5.67
C ARG A 92 45.80 13.44 4.88
N PHE A 93 45.91 12.12 5.03
CA PHE A 93 46.91 11.30 4.34
C PHE A 93 46.37 9.95 3.82
N GLY A 94 45.13 9.88 3.35
CA GLY A 94 44.65 8.69 2.64
C GLY A 94 43.17 8.71 2.25
N LYS A 95 42.77 7.81 1.33
CA LYS A 95 41.39 7.59 0.83
C LYS A 95 40.43 6.98 1.87
N ARG A 96 40.58 7.30 3.16
CA ARG A 96 39.75 6.75 4.25
C ARG A 96 38.92 7.86 4.89
N LEU A 97 37.65 7.59 5.09
CA LEU A 97 36.72 8.41 5.86
C LEU A 97 36.82 8.04 7.34
N LYS A 98 36.73 9.04 8.22
CA LYS A 98 36.69 8.90 9.68
C LYS A 98 35.40 9.49 10.21
N ILE A 99 34.88 8.95 11.31
CA ILE A 99 33.71 9.46 12.00
C ILE A 99 33.99 9.46 13.50
N GLU A 100 33.58 10.53 14.18
CA GLU A 100 33.67 10.62 15.64
C GLU A 100 32.61 9.71 16.26
N LYS A 101 32.91 9.17 17.45
CA LYS A 101 32.02 8.18 18.09
C LYS A 101 30.66 8.77 18.45
N GLU A 102 30.63 10.07 18.75
CA GLU A 102 29.43 10.84 19.10
C GLU A 102 28.48 11.04 17.89
N ASP A 103 29.02 10.96 16.67
CA ASP A 103 28.29 11.09 15.41
C ASP A 103 27.78 9.74 14.88
N LEU A 104 27.97 8.65 15.63
CA LEU A 104 27.36 7.35 15.35
C LEU A 104 25.97 7.24 16.01
N GLN A 105 25.05 6.56 15.33
CA GLN A 105 23.74 6.16 15.84
C GLN A 105 23.41 4.74 15.40
N THR A 106 22.58 4.05 16.17
CA THR A 106 22.16 2.67 15.83
C THR A 106 20.80 2.72 15.13
N LYS A 107 20.63 1.95 14.06
CA LYS A 107 19.35 1.73 13.38
C LYS A 107 18.92 0.26 13.48
N THR A 108 17.65 -0.01 13.17
CA THR A 108 17.15 -1.37 12.96
C THR A 108 17.72 -1.96 11.67
N SER A 109 17.49 -3.25 11.42
CA SER A 109 18.01 -3.92 10.23
C SER A 109 17.43 -3.30 8.95
N ASP A 110 18.24 -3.26 7.89
CA ASP A 110 17.76 -2.83 6.56
C ASP A 110 16.56 -3.65 6.08
N TRP A 111 16.50 -4.93 6.47
CA TRP A 111 15.37 -5.81 6.18
C TRP A 111 14.04 -5.28 6.73
N ILE A 112 14.01 -4.89 8.01
CA ILE A 112 12.79 -4.34 8.62
C ILE A 112 12.41 -3.02 7.96
N ILE A 113 13.39 -2.21 7.56
CA ILE A 113 13.16 -0.96 6.83
C ILE A 113 12.54 -1.25 5.45
N GLN A 114 12.98 -2.30 4.75
CA GLN A 114 12.39 -2.75 3.49
C GLN A 114 10.97 -3.27 3.66
N GLU A 115 10.69 -4.05 4.71
CA GLU A 115 9.34 -4.55 5.01
C GLU A 115 8.38 -3.41 5.37
N ILE A 116 8.83 -2.39 6.09
CA ILE A 116 8.08 -1.15 6.32
C ILE A 116 7.75 -0.47 4.99
N GLY A 117 8.75 -0.32 4.10
CA GLY A 117 8.55 0.25 2.77
C GLY A 117 7.55 -0.54 1.91
N LEU A 118 7.61 -1.87 1.98
CA LEU A 118 6.66 -2.76 1.30
C LEU A 118 5.24 -2.61 1.85
N ALA A 119 5.08 -2.50 3.17
CA ALA A 119 3.79 -2.29 3.81
C ALA A 119 3.18 -0.92 3.43
N ILE A 120 4.00 0.13 3.35
CA ILE A 120 3.59 1.45 2.85
C ILE A 120 3.13 1.35 1.40
N GLY A 121 3.93 0.71 0.52
CA GLY A 121 3.59 0.51 -0.89
C GLY A 121 2.30 -0.27 -1.12
N ARG A 122 1.90 -1.11 -0.15
CA ARG A 122 0.63 -1.87 -0.16
C ARG A 122 -0.53 -1.17 0.56
N LYS A 123 -0.36 0.10 0.97
CA LYS A 123 -1.36 0.88 1.73
C LYS A 123 -1.84 0.17 3.02
N MET A 124 -0.96 -0.61 3.67
CA MET A 124 -1.27 -1.28 4.94
C MET A 124 -1.31 -0.26 6.08
N LYS A 125 -2.08 -0.54 7.15
CA LYS A 125 -1.90 0.17 8.42
C LYS A 125 -0.55 -0.23 9.03
N ILE A 126 0.13 0.66 9.74
CA ILE A 126 1.49 0.42 10.23
C ILE A 126 1.59 0.78 11.71
N ILE A 127 2.11 -0.16 12.50
CA ILE A 127 2.55 0.06 13.89
C ILE A 127 4.04 -0.20 13.95
N ILE A 128 4.83 0.76 14.45
CA ILE A 128 6.27 0.57 14.66
C ILE A 128 6.57 0.50 16.16
N LEU A 129 7.02 -0.66 16.62
CA LEU A 129 7.55 -0.84 17.97
C LEU A 129 9.03 -0.48 17.93
N LEU A 130 9.40 0.68 18.48
CA LEU A 130 10.76 1.21 18.38
C LEU A 130 11.48 1.11 19.72
N GLN A 131 12.57 0.37 19.78
CA GLN A 131 13.39 0.36 20.99
C GLN A 131 14.02 1.74 21.23
N ARG A 132 14.00 2.22 22.47
CA ARG A 132 14.67 3.48 22.83
C ARG A 132 16.15 3.45 22.44
N GLY A 133 16.61 4.54 21.81
CA GLY A 133 17.98 4.68 21.33
C GLY A 133 18.23 4.14 19.92
N VAL A 134 17.22 3.50 19.29
CA VAL A 134 17.26 3.15 17.87
C VAL A 134 16.73 4.31 17.05
N ARG A 135 17.46 4.68 15.99
CA ARG A 135 17.04 5.67 15.00
C ARG A 135 15.71 5.23 14.40
N GLN A 136 14.76 6.17 14.31
CA GLN A 136 13.49 5.94 13.63
C GLN A 136 13.74 5.44 12.18
N PRO A 137 13.15 4.30 11.79
CA PRO A 137 13.29 3.77 10.44
C PRO A 137 12.58 4.67 9.43
N GLY A 138 13.36 5.26 8.53
CA GLY A 138 12.88 6.06 7.40
C GLY A 138 12.71 7.55 7.68
N SER A 139 13.10 8.36 6.71
CA SER A 139 12.65 9.76 6.52
C SER A 139 11.34 9.76 5.73
N LEU A 140 10.39 8.91 6.13
CA LEU A 140 9.18 8.58 5.40
C LEU A 140 8.07 9.60 5.72
N GLN A 141 7.44 10.18 4.69
CA GLN A 141 6.29 11.07 4.86
C GLN A 141 5.01 10.24 5.08
N GLY A 142 4.43 10.35 6.28
CA GLY A 142 3.17 9.72 6.66
C GLY A 142 2.94 9.75 8.18
N ASN A 143 1.68 9.67 8.62
CA ASN A 143 1.32 9.53 10.03
C ASN A 143 1.63 8.10 10.52
N ILE A 144 2.91 7.76 10.67
CA ILE A 144 3.37 6.48 11.23
C ILE A 144 3.45 6.63 12.74
N GLU A 145 2.70 5.82 13.48
CA GLU A 145 2.71 5.86 14.95
C GLU A 145 3.81 4.95 15.52
N TYR A 146 4.71 5.57 16.29
CA TYR A 146 5.82 4.88 16.95
C TYR A 146 5.48 4.58 18.41
N ILE A 147 5.50 3.31 18.79
CA ILE A 147 5.38 2.87 20.18
C ILE A 147 6.78 2.62 20.72
N PRO A 148 7.32 3.50 21.59
CA PRO A 148 8.61 3.26 22.19
C PRO A 148 8.56 2.10 23.19
N PHE A 149 9.58 1.24 23.22
CA PHE A 149 9.73 0.21 24.24
C PHE A 149 11.15 0.13 24.81
N ASP A 150 11.24 -0.42 26.02
CA ASP A 150 12.49 -0.71 26.73
C ASP A 150 12.60 -2.23 26.94
N ARG A 151 13.76 -2.83 26.66
CA ARG A 151 13.94 -4.31 26.74
C ARG A 151 13.59 -4.89 28.11
N ASP A 152 13.89 -4.15 29.17
CA ASP A 152 13.67 -4.56 30.56
C ASP A 152 12.24 -4.26 31.05
N ALA A 153 11.40 -3.61 30.24
CA ALA A 153 10.04 -3.20 30.60
C ALA A 153 9.10 -3.17 29.39
N ILE A 154 9.18 -4.20 28.54
CA ILE A 154 8.40 -4.31 27.29
C ILE A 154 6.89 -4.24 27.56
N GLU A 155 6.44 -4.76 28.69
CA GLU A 155 5.03 -4.87 29.07
C GLU A 155 4.36 -3.49 29.19
N LYS A 156 5.13 -2.42 29.38
CA LYS A 156 4.61 -1.03 29.38
C LYS A 156 4.08 -0.58 28.02
N SER A 157 4.50 -1.24 26.93
CA SER A 157 4.04 -0.93 25.57
C SER A 157 2.73 -1.64 25.20
N PHE A 158 2.33 -2.66 25.94
CA PHE A 158 1.20 -3.54 25.60
C PHE A 158 -0.15 -2.83 25.61
N SER A 159 -0.37 -1.90 26.55
CA SER A 159 -1.62 -1.11 26.58
C SER A 159 -1.75 -0.20 25.36
N SER A 160 -0.66 0.35 24.85
CA SER A 160 -0.64 1.18 23.65
C SER A 160 -0.88 0.37 22.39
N ILE A 161 -0.25 -0.82 22.30
CA ILE A 161 -0.47 -1.77 21.19
C ILE A 161 -1.93 -2.23 21.16
N LEU A 162 -2.47 -2.65 22.30
CA LEU A 162 -3.87 -3.07 22.40
C LEU A 162 -4.81 -1.92 22.07
N GLY A 163 -4.54 -0.71 22.59
CA GLY A 163 -5.31 0.49 22.26
C GLY A 163 -5.36 0.76 20.75
N MET A 164 -4.24 0.63 20.04
CA MET A 164 -4.21 0.76 18.58
C MET A 164 -4.98 -0.34 17.87
N ILE A 165 -4.80 -1.62 18.26
CA ILE A 165 -5.51 -2.74 17.65
C ILE A 165 -7.02 -2.62 17.87
N THR A 166 -7.44 -2.27 19.09
CA THR A 166 -8.85 -2.06 19.44
C THR A 166 -9.42 -0.82 18.73
N ASN A 167 -8.68 0.29 18.63
CA ASN A 167 -9.07 1.43 17.80
C ASN A 167 -9.19 1.04 16.32
N MET A 168 -8.29 0.20 15.80
CA MET A 168 -8.41 -0.28 14.42
C MET A 168 -9.62 -1.20 14.21
N GLN A 169 -10.06 -1.91 15.26
CA GLN A 169 -11.29 -2.72 15.29
C GLN A 169 -12.55 -1.88 15.58
N GLY A 170 -12.40 -0.66 16.14
CA GLY A 170 -13.49 0.15 16.68
C GLY A 170 -13.62 1.59 16.16
N SER A 171 -12.72 2.09 15.32
CA SER A 171 -12.73 3.48 14.84
C SER A 171 -13.55 3.63 13.54
N ARG A 172 -14.87 3.75 13.73
CA ARG A 172 -15.53 5.02 13.39
C ARG A 172 -15.41 5.90 14.65
N VAL A 173 -15.08 7.19 14.44
CA VAL A 173 -15.02 8.33 15.40
C VAL A 173 -13.60 8.83 15.74
N GLY A 174 -13.32 10.07 15.32
CA GLY A 174 -12.57 11.06 16.12
C GLY A 174 -11.18 11.48 15.65
N ARG A 175 -11.11 12.45 14.73
CA ARG A 175 -9.91 13.24 14.39
C ARG A 175 -9.65 14.27 15.51
N ALA A 176 -8.40 14.50 15.89
CA ALA A 176 -8.00 15.74 16.58
C ALA A 176 -6.65 16.23 16.03
N ARG A 177 -6.57 17.57 15.88
CA ARG A 177 -5.67 18.38 15.06
C ARG A 177 -4.55 18.97 15.93
N ALA A 178 -3.32 19.09 15.41
CA ALA A 178 -2.32 20.10 15.80
C ALA A 178 -1.20 20.12 14.72
N SER A 179 -1.30 21.04 13.75
CA SER A 179 -0.45 22.23 13.61
C SER A 179 0.99 21.95 13.17
N LEU A 180 1.34 22.37 11.95
CA LEU A 180 2.64 22.94 11.62
C LEU A 180 2.45 23.82 10.37
N SER A 181 2.44 25.12 10.60
CA SER A 181 2.72 26.13 9.59
C SER A 181 4.22 26.39 9.53
N GLU A 182 4.65 26.70 8.31
CA GLU A 182 5.82 27.47 7.89
C GLU A 182 7.20 26.80 7.77
N GLY A 183 7.65 26.83 6.52
CA GLY A 183 9.02 26.70 6.04
C GLY A 183 9.06 26.92 4.53
N ILE A 184 8.40 27.97 4.00
CA ILE A 184 8.61 28.41 2.62
C ILE A 184 9.90 29.24 2.62
N ALA A 185 10.96 28.68 2.05
CA ALA A 185 12.15 29.43 1.65
C ALA A 185 12.10 29.61 0.13
N SER A 186 12.06 30.88 -0.26
CA SER A 186 12.28 31.51 -1.56
C SER A 186 12.96 30.66 -2.65
N GLY A 187 12.25 30.48 -3.76
CA GLY A 187 12.82 30.35 -5.09
C GLY A 187 12.08 31.31 -6.01
N GLU A 188 12.75 32.39 -6.43
CA GLU A 188 12.27 33.31 -7.45
C GLU A 188 12.29 32.58 -8.80
N ASP A 189 11.12 32.35 -9.38
CA ASP A 189 10.98 32.25 -10.83
C ASP A 189 9.84 33.17 -11.26
N HIS A 190 10.24 34.19 -12.03
CA HIS A 190 9.38 35.15 -12.66
C HIS A 190 8.48 34.46 -13.69
N GLU A 191 7.24 34.16 -13.32
CA GLU A 191 6.16 34.19 -14.30
C GLU A 191 5.86 35.66 -14.62
N GLU A 192 5.97 36.01 -15.90
CA GLU A 192 5.45 37.27 -16.44
C GLU A 192 3.97 37.38 -16.08
N VAL A 193 3.69 38.12 -15.01
CA VAL A 193 2.37 38.70 -14.77
C VAL A 193 2.09 39.58 -15.97
N VAL A 194 1.21 39.10 -16.84
CA VAL A 194 0.54 39.94 -17.82
C VAL A 194 -0.16 41.04 -17.00
N ASP A 195 0.40 42.26 -17.05
CA ASP A 195 -0.15 43.46 -16.46
C ASP A 195 -1.48 43.79 -17.14
N HIS A 196 -2.55 43.15 -16.66
CA HIS A 196 -3.88 43.71 -16.72
C HIS A 196 -3.99 44.66 -15.55
N GLY A 197 -3.73 45.95 -15.79
CA GLY A 197 -3.76 46.99 -14.78
C GLY A 197 -4.94 46.82 -13.83
N ILE A 198 -4.68 46.96 -12.53
CA ILE A 198 -5.67 46.78 -11.45
C ILE A 198 -6.87 47.69 -11.75
N GLU A 199 -7.97 47.09 -12.18
CA GLU A 199 -9.17 47.81 -12.59
C GLU A 199 -9.83 48.47 -11.37
N ASP A 200 -10.01 49.79 -11.40
CA ASP A 200 -10.71 50.51 -10.34
C ASP A 200 -12.22 50.20 -10.35
N PRO A 201 -12.89 50.24 -9.18
CA PRO A 201 -14.31 49.94 -9.08
C PRO A 201 -15.09 50.93 -9.91
N ASN A 202 -15.96 50.43 -10.79
CA ASN A 202 -16.72 51.27 -11.70
C ASN A 202 -18.16 50.76 -11.87
N ALA A 203 -18.97 51.54 -12.58
CA ALA A 203 -20.41 51.30 -12.71
C ALA A 203 -20.76 49.96 -13.39
N THR A 204 -19.83 49.36 -14.15
CA THR A 204 -20.05 48.09 -14.87
C THR A 204 -19.91 46.85 -13.98
N TRP A 205 -19.31 46.99 -12.81
CA TRP A 205 -19.12 45.87 -11.89
C TRP A 205 -20.47 45.36 -11.35
N GLY A 206 -20.65 44.04 -11.31
CA GLY A 206 -21.72 43.39 -10.55
C GLY A 206 -21.32 43.19 -9.08
N GLU A 207 -22.29 42.84 -8.22
CA GLU A 207 -22.08 42.53 -6.78
C GLU A 207 -20.92 41.55 -6.56
N TRP A 208 -20.93 40.42 -7.28
CA TRP A 208 -19.85 39.43 -7.23
C TRP A 208 -18.45 39.99 -7.48
N LYS A 209 -18.31 40.95 -8.42
CA LYS A 209 -17.00 41.54 -8.73
C LYS A 209 -16.49 42.41 -7.58
N PHE A 210 -17.38 43.17 -6.93
CA PHE A 210 -17.02 43.90 -5.71
C PHE A 210 -16.59 42.94 -4.60
N GLU A 211 -17.35 41.88 -4.35
CA GLU A 211 -17.04 40.87 -3.33
C GLU A 211 -15.69 40.20 -3.60
N PHE A 212 -15.46 39.76 -4.84
CA PHE A 212 -14.23 39.07 -5.24
C PHE A 212 -12.98 39.96 -5.15
N GLU A 213 -13.07 41.21 -5.60
CA GLU A 213 -11.94 42.15 -5.52
C GLU A 213 -11.65 42.56 -4.07
N TYR A 214 -12.70 42.74 -3.24
CA TYR A 214 -12.52 42.98 -1.81
C TYR A 214 -11.84 41.79 -1.13
N PHE A 215 -12.30 40.57 -1.41
CA PHE A 215 -11.72 39.33 -0.90
C PHE A 215 -10.22 39.21 -1.23
N LYS A 216 -9.84 39.45 -2.50
CA LYS A 216 -8.43 39.46 -2.91
C LYS A 216 -7.62 40.48 -2.11
N ALA A 217 -8.11 41.71 -2.02
CA ALA A 217 -7.44 42.79 -1.28
C ALA A 217 -7.27 42.44 0.21
N ALA A 218 -8.29 41.84 0.83
CA ALA A 218 -8.23 41.41 2.22
C ALA A 218 -7.19 40.31 2.47
N ILE A 219 -7.07 39.32 1.59
CA ILE A 219 -6.11 38.21 1.72
C ILE A 219 -4.67 38.67 1.57
N VAL A 220 -4.39 39.55 0.61
CA VAL A 220 -3.03 40.05 0.37
C VAL A 220 -2.65 41.19 1.32
N GLY A 221 -3.53 41.58 2.23
CA GLY A 221 -3.31 42.64 3.21
C GLY A 221 -3.36 44.06 2.66
N ASP A 222 -3.91 44.28 1.47
CA ASP A 222 -4.05 45.61 0.85
C ASP A 222 -5.29 46.34 1.40
N GLN A 223 -5.12 46.95 2.57
CA GLN A 223 -6.19 47.64 3.29
C GLN A 223 -6.73 48.88 2.55
N GLU A 224 -5.87 49.59 1.81
CA GLU A 224 -6.30 50.77 1.04
C GLU A 224 -7.18 50.35 -0.13
N ARG A 225 -6.79 49.29 -0.85
CA ARG A 225 -7.62 48.76 -1.93
C ARG A 225 -8.96 48.23 -1.41
N ALA A 226 -8.95 47.47 -0.32
CA ALA A 226 -10.16 46.96 0.32
C ALA A 226 -11.12 48.10 0.70
N LYS A 227 -10.57 49.19 1.26
CA LYS A 227 -11.33 50.40 1.60
C LYS A 227 -11.94 51.07 0.37
N VAL A 228 -11.17 51.28 -0.69
CA VAL A 228 -11.67 51.87 -1.96
C VAL A 228 -12.82 51.05 -2.54
N ILE A 229 -12.70 49.72 -2.55
CA ILE A 229 -13.76 48.82 -3.06
C ILE A 229 -15.01 48.93 -2.19
N SER A 230 -14.85 48.90 -0.87
CA SER A 230 -15.95 49.00 0.08
C SER A 230 -16.68 50.34 -0.02
N GLU A 231 -15.96 51.46 -0.09
CA GLU A 231 -16.56 52.79 -0.25
C GLU A 231 -17.32 52.92 -1.57
N ALA A 232 -16.79 52.36 -2.65
CA ALA A 232 -17.46 52.34 -3.94
C ALA A 232 -18.76 51.51 -3.92
N TRP A 233 -18.76 50.35 -3.25
CA TRP A 233 -19.98 49.55 -3.07
C TRP A 233 -21.01 50.27 -2.20
N LEU A 234 -20.59 50.83 -1.06
CA LEU A 234 -21.48 51.60 -0.17
C LEU A 234 -22.08 52.82 -0.88
N GLY A 235 -21.29 53.51 -1.71
CA GLY A 235 -21.78 54.59 -2.57
C GLY A 235 -22.84 54.13 -3.59
N ARG A 236 -22.73 52.90 -4.10
CA ARG A 236 -23.70 52.30 -5.04
C ARG A 236 -25.02 51.96 -4.37
N VAL A 237 -24.99 51.33 -3.20
CA VAL A 237 -26.21 50.97 -2.46
C VAL A 237 -26.87 52.19 -1.78
N GLY A 238 -26.11 53.27 -1.60
CA GLY A 238 -26.59 54.56 -1.12
C GLY A 238 -27.24 54.44 0.27
N SER A 239 -28.47 54.92 0.40
CA SER A 239 -29.21 54.91 1.67
C SER A 239 -29.85 53.56 2.03
N ASN A 240 -29.62 52.49 1.25
CA ASN A 240 -30.13 51.17 1.58
C ASN A 240 -29.34 50.58 2.76
N SER A 241 -29.84 50.83 3.98
CA SER A 241 -29.18 50.41 5.22
C SER A 241 -29.03 48.90 5.37
N GLU A 242 -29.92 48.13 4.74
CA GLU A 242 -29.87 46.66 4.81
C GLU A 242 -28.81 46.11 3.85
N ALA A 243 -28.77 46.58 2.60
CA ALA A 243 -27.73 46.19 1.65
C ALA A 243 -26.32 46.61 2.13
N ALA A 244 -26.21 47.77 2.77
CA ALA A 244 -24.97 48.19 3.44
C ALA A 244 -24.59 47.24 4.59
N ALA A 245 -25.55 46.83 5.42
CA ALA A 245 -25.31 45.89 6.52
C ALA A 245 -24.89 44.49 6.04
N VAL A 246 -25.48 43.98 4.97
CA VAL A 246 -25.07 42.71 4.32
C VAL A 246 -23.61 42.78 3.89
N TRP A 247 -23.22 43.88 3.23
CA TRP A 247 -21.86 44.11 2.79
C TRP A 247 -20.87 44.20 3.96
N ASP A 248 -21.20 44.98 4.98
CA ASP A 248 -20.36 45.14 6.17
C ASP A 248 -20.16 43.79 6.88
N ALA A 249 -21.22 42.99 7.04
CA ALA A 249 -21.14 41.65 7.62
C ALA A 249 -20.23 40.72 6.80
N SER A 250 -20.35 40.74 5.46
CA SER A 250 -19.49 39.96 4.55
C SER A 250 -18.02 40.40 4.63
N CYS A 251 -17.77 41.70 4.69
CA CYS A 251 -16.43 42.27 4.87
C CYS A 251 -15.78 41.81 6.19
N HIS A 252 -16.55 41.83 7.29
CA HIS A 252 -16.10 41.34 8.59
C HIS A 252 -15.88 39.82 8.59
N LEU A 253 -16.74 39.05 7.91
CA LEU A 253 -16.54 37.60 7.75
C LEU A 253 -15.24 37.29 7.01
N ASN A 254 -14.97 37.97 5.89
CA ASN A 254 -13.74 37.78 5.12
C ASN A 254 -12.50 38.06 5.98
N LYS A 255 -12.51 39.14 6.75
CA LYS A 255 -11.44 39.44 7.71
C LYS A 255 -11.28 38.33 8.76
N THR A 256 -12.39 37.89 9.34
CA THR A 256 -12.40 36.81 10.34
C THR A 256 -11.83 35.49 9.80
N ARG A 257 -12.10 35.15 8.53
CA ARG A 257 -11.69 33.86 7.95
C ARG A 257 -10.26 33.84 7.43
N TYR A 258 -9.75 34.97 6.96
CA TYR A 258 -8.55 35.00 6.12
C TYR A 258 -7.46 35.96 6.63
N THR A 259 -7.70 36.66 7.73
CA THR A 259 -6.69 37.49 8.41
C THR A 259 -6.67 37.17 9.90
N ASP A 260 -5.72 37.77 10.64
CA ASP A 260 -5.66 37.63 12.10
C ASP A 260 -6.74 38.46 12.85
N GLU A 261 -7.63 39.15 12.12
CA GLU A 261 -8.67 39.99 12.70
C GLU A 261 -9.93 39.18 13.06
N ASN A 262 -10.20 38.93 14.34
CA ASN A 262 -11.49 38.41 14.78
C ASN A 262 -12.57 39.49 14.78
N ARG A 263 -13.51 39.43 13.83
CA ARG A 263 -14.64 40.38 13.69
C ARG A 263 -16.01 39.76 14.01
N LEU A 264 -16.03 38.61 14.69
CA LEU A 264 -17.28 37.97 15.12
C LEU A 264 -18.19 38.91 15.95
N PRO A 265 -17.69 39.75 16.88
CA PRO A 265 -18.54 40.67 17.63
C PRO A 265 -19.30 41.67 16.74
N GLU A 266 -18.66 42.20 15.69
CA GLU A 266 -19.28 43.12 14.75
C GLU A 266 -20.31 42.43 13.87
N ILE A 267 -20.01 41.22 13.36
CA ILE A 267 -20.97 40.42 12.59
C ILE A 267 -22.21 40.14 13.46
N LYS A 268 -22.01 39.80 14.73
CA LYS A 268 -23.11 39.57 15.68
C LYS A 268 -23.94 40.83 15.92
N LEU A 269 -23.31 41.99 16.12
CA LEU A 269 -24.03 43.26 16.31
C LEU A 269 -24.91 43.59 15.10
N ILE A 270 -24.40 43.33 13.89
CA ILE A 270 -25.16 43.52 12.65
C ILE A 270 -26.34 42.53 12.59
N ALA A 271 -26.09 41.25 12.89
CA ALA A 271 -27.13 40.22 12.91
C ALA A 271 -28.24 40.49 13.95
N ASP A 272 -27.89 41.00 15.13
CA ASP A 272 -28.87 41.38 16.17
C ASP A 272 -29.79 42.54 15.70
N LYS A 273 -29.28 43.41 14.82
CA LYS A 273 -30.04 44.52 14.23
C LYS A 273 -30.91 44.09 13.04
N TYR A 274 -30.50 43.06 12.31
CA TYR A 274 -31.18 42.51 11.15
C TYR A 274 -31.43 41.00 11.31
N PRO A 275 -32.25 40.58 12.31
CA PRO A 275 -32.43 39.17 12.66
C PRO A 275 -33.05 38.34 11.53
N ASP A 276 -33.92 38.96 10.72
CA ASP A 276 -34.67 38.27 9.66
C ASP A 276 -33.97 38.34 8.29
N ASN A 277 -32.76 38.93 8.19
CA ASN A 277 -32.05 38.99 6.92
C ASN A 277 -31.24 37.70 6.69
N PRO A 278 -31.56 36.88 5.68
CA PRO A 278 -30.94 35.57 5.50
C PRO A 278 -29.44 35.64 5.25
N LYS A 279 -28.96 36.58 4.41
CA LYS A 279 -27.53 36.74 4.11
C LYS A 279 -26.71 37.14 5.34
N ILE A 280 -27.25 37.99 6.21
CA ILE A 280 -26.57 38.38 7.45
C ILE A 280 -26.50 37.20 8.43
N GLN A 281 -27.60 36.44 8.57
CA GLN A 281 -27.61 35.24 9.39
C GLN A 281 -26.62 34.18 8.86
N GLU A 282 -26.51 34.00 7.54
CA GLU A 282 -25.50 33.13 6.93
C GLU A 282 -24.06 33.59 7.23
N ASN A 283 -23.79 34.90 7.17
CA ASN A 283 -22.46 35.43 7.50
C ASN A 283 -22.10 35.13 8.96
N LEU A 284 -23.04 35.32 9.88
CA LEU A 284 -22.83 34.98 11.29
C LEU A 284 -22.65 33.47 11.51
N ALA A 285 -23.44 32.65 10.82
CA ALA A 285 -23.33 31.20 10.88
C ALA A 285 -21.96 30.71 10.39
N GLN A 286 -21.46 31.23 9.27
CA GLN A 286 -20.12 30.92 8.74
C GLN A 286 -19.01 31.40 9.68
N ALA A 287 -19.19 32.53 10.37
CA ALA A 287 -18.24 32.97 11.38
C ALA A 287 -18.20 32.00 12.57
N TYR A 288 -19.35 31.53 13.06
CA TYR A 288 -19.40 30.48 14.08
C TYR A 288 -18.80 29.15 13.59
N GLU A 289 -19.04 28.77 12.33
CA GLU A 289 -18.44 27.58 11.71
C GLU A 289 -16.91 27.67 11.68
N HIS A 290 -16.36 28.84 11.35
CA HIS A 290 -14.90 29.09 11.39
C HIS A 290 -14.30 28.87 12.78
N PHE A 291 -15.03 29.22 13.84
CA PHE A 291 -14.64 28.97 15.23
C PHE A 291 -15.11 27.60 15.77
N GLU A 292 -15.57 26.70 14.89
CA GLU A 292 -16.03 25.35 15.22
C GLU A 292 -17.23 25.33 16.23
N ASP A 293 -17.95 26.45 16.39
CA ASP A 293 -19.21 26.53 17.15
C ASP A 293 -20.39 26.10 16.26
N TYR A 294 -20.37 24.83 15.87
CA TYR A 294 -21.34 24.24 14.94
C TYR A 294 -22.79 24.29 15.45
N LYS A 295 -22.99 24.37 16.78
CA LYS A 295 -24.34 24.50 17.35
C LYS A 295 -24.96 25.85 17.02
N ARG A 296 -24.22 26.94 17.25
CA ARG A 296 -24.69 28.28 16.87
C ARG A 296 -24.71 28.47 15.35
N ALA A 297 -23.73 27.92 14.63
CA ALA A 297 -23.76 27.93 13.17
C ALA A 297 -25.07 27.32 12.64
N LYS A 298 -25.48 26.16 13.18
CA LYS A 298 -26.76 25.53 12.83
C LYS A 298 -27.96 26.45 13.09
N GLU A 299 -28.04 27.06 14.27
CA GLU A 299 -29.14 27.97 14.64
C GLU A 299 -29.28 29.12 13.64
N HIS A 300 -28.15 29.74 13.27
CA HIS A 300 -28.15 30.87 12.34
C HIS A 300 -28.37 30.46 10.88
N PHE A 301 -27.86 29.30 10.42
CA PHE A 301 -28.22 28.79 9.09
C PHE A 301 -29.69 28.38 9.00
N GLN A 302 -30.29 27.87 10.09
CA GLN A 302 -31.73 27.60 10.14
C GLN A 302 -32.52 28.91 10.07
N SER A 303 -32.11 29.93 10.83
CA SER A 303 -32.69 31.27 10.73
C SER A 303 -32.59 31.85 9.31
N ALA A 304 -31.47 31.62 8.63
CA ALA A 304 -31.32 32.03 7.24
C ALA A 304 -32.28 31.28 6.31
N LEU A 305 -32.43 29.97 6.48
CA LEU A 305 -33.37 29.16 5.70
C LEU A 305 -34.82 29.62 5.91
N ASP A 306 -35.24 29.83 7.16
CA ASP A 306 -36.61 30.19 7.53
C ASP A 306 -37.02 31.56 6.94
N ASN A 307 -36.06 32.47 6.77
CA ASN A 307 -36.26 33.81 6.21
C ASN A 307 -35.85 33.94 4.74
N SER A 308 -35.45 32.85 4.07
CA SER A 308 -35.09 32.88 2.66
C SER A 308 -36.33 33.00 1.77
N GLU A 309 -36.36 34.00 0.90
CA GLU A 309 -37.49 34.23 -0.01
C GLU A 309 -37.26 33.56 -1.37
N SER A 310 -36.02 33.54 -1.84
CA SER A 310 -35.67 33.00 -3.15
C SER A 310 -35.27 31.52 -3.11
N LYS A 311 -35.49 30.82 -4.23
CA LYS A 311 -35.01 29.44 -4.41
C LYS A 311 -33.48 29.32 -4.22
N GLN A 312 -32.74 30.34 -4.64
CA GLN A 312 -31.29 30.36 -4.56
C GLN A 312 -30.79 30.48 -3.12
N GLU A 313 -31.38 31.37 -2.32
CA GLU A 313 -31.05 31.51 -0.89
C GLU A 313 -31.37 30.22 -0.13
N LYS A 314 -32.57 29.65 -0.35
CA LYS A 314 -32.95 28.37 0.27
C LYS A 314 -31.95 27.26 -0.02
N ARG A 315 -31.46 27.17 -1.26
CA ARG A 315 -30.43 26.20 -1.64
C ARG A 315 -29.11 26.40 -0.90
N GLY A 316 -28.63 27.64 -0.85
CA GLY A 316 -27.40 27.99 -0.13
C GLY A 316 -27.50 27.62 1.36
N ALA A 317 -28.59 28.04 2.00
CA ALA A 317 -28.86 27.75 3.41
C ALA A 317 -28.97 26.24 3.69
N LEU A 318 -29.69 25.49 2.84
CA LEU A 318 -29.83 24.03 2.98
C LEU A 318 -28.49 23.30 2.81
N ALA A 319 -27.67 23.68 1.83
CA ALA A 319 -26.36 23.08 1.62
C ALA A 319 -25.42 23.32 2.82
N ASN A 320 -25.45 24.52 3.38
CA ASN A 320 -24.69 24.86 4.58
C ASN A 320 -25.21 24.10 5.82
N LEU A 321 -26.53 24.00 6.00
CA LEU A 321 -27.13 23.20 7.07
C LEU A 321 -26.74 21.74 6.97
N ALA A 322 -26.82 21.12 5.78
CA ALA A 322 -26.45 19.72 5.59
C ALA A 322 -24.98 19.45 6.02
N ARG A 323 -24.06 20.36 5.68
CA ARG A 323 -22.65 20.29 6.11
C ARG A 323 -22.49 20.39 7.63
N VAL A 324 -23.23 21.30 8.26
CA VAL A 324 -23.21 21.48 9.73
C VAL A 324 -23.84 20.27 10.45
N TYR A 325 -24.98 19.77 9.97
CA TYR A 325 -25.62 18.56 10.51
C TYR A 325 -24.69 17.34 10.43
N GLN A 326 -24.03 17.15 9.27
CA GLN A 326 -23.00 16.12 9.10
C GLN A 326 -21.89 16.25 10.15
N THR A 327 -21.38 17.47 10.36
CA THR A 327 -20.28 17.72 11.30
C THR A 327 -20.70 17.45 12.75
N LEU A 328 -21.97 17.73 13.08
CA LEU A 328 -22.58 17.42 14.37
C LEU A 328 -22.95 15.92 14.53
N GLY A 329 -22.83 15.11 13.46
CA GLY A 329 -23.25 13.71 13.46
C GLY A 329 -24.77 13.50 13.44
N ASP A 330 -25.53 14.54 13.11
CA ASP A 330 -27.00 14.52 13.07
C ASP A 330 -27.48 13.99 11.71
N LYS A 331 -27.64 12.66 11.64
CA LYS A 331 -28.04 11.97 10.41
C LYS A 331 -29.44 12.36 9.94
N ASP A 332 -30.37 12.57 10.86
CA ASP A 332 -31.75 12.92 10.53
C ASP A 332 -31.80 14.32 9.90
N GLY A 333 -31.04 15.28 10.46
CA GLY A 333 -30.89 16.60 9.87
C GLY A 333 -30.29 16.59 8.47
N VAL A 334 -29.29 15.73 8.21
CA VAL A 334 -28.74 15.53 6.85
C VAL A 334 -29.82 15.01 5.90
N GLU A 335 -30.57 13.98 6.26
CA GLU A 335 -31.62 13.42 5.39
C GLU A 335 -32.77 14.41 5.13
N THR A 336 -33.19 15.16 6.15
CA THR A 336 -34.22 16.20 6.01
C THR A 336 -33.77 17.29 5.04
N THR A 337 -32.58 17.85 5.24
CA THR A 337 -32.04 18.90 4.35
C THR A 337 -31.89 18.39 2.91
N ILE A 338 -31.43 17.15 2.71
CA ILE A 338 -31.35 16.53 1.38
C ILE A 338 -32.73 16.38 0.73
N SER A 339 -33.74 15.94 1.49
CA SER A 339 -35.13 15.84 1.00
C SER A 339 -35.68 17.19 0.56
N GLU A 340 -35.43 18.24 1.35
CA GLU A 340 -35.81 19.60 0.99
C GLU A 340 -35.08 20.10 -0.25
N MET A 341 -33.76 19.90 -0.35
CA MET A 341 -33.00 20.27 -1.56
C MET A 341 -33.53 19.56 -2.82
N ARG A 342 -33.90 18.27 -2.72
CA ARG A 342 -34.52 17.52 -3.83
C ARG A 342 -35.83 18.13 -4.29
N SER A 343 -36.65 18.64 -3.37
CA SER A 343 -37.92 19.29 -3.70
C SER A 343 -37.75 20.59 -4.49
N LEU A 344 -36.56 21.20 -4.43
CA LEU A 344 -36.23 22.44 -5.14
C LEU A 344 -35.65 22.20 -6.54
N VAL A 345 -35.49 20.95 -7.00
CA VAL A 345 -34.89 20.65 -8.31
C VAL A 345 -35.93 20.78 -9.43
N GLU A 346 -35.76 21.79 -10.28
CA GLU A 346 -36.65 22.07 -11.43
C GLU A 346 -35.89 22.16 -12.77
N SER A 347 -34.56 22.23 -12.74
CA SER A 347 -33.70 22.41 -13.91
C SER A 347 -32.42 21.57 -13.82
N SER A 348 -31.66 21.47 -14.91
CA SER A 348 -30.35 20.81 -14.90
C SER A 348 -29.31 21.55 -14.05
N GLU A 349 -29.43 22.88 -13.94
CA GLU A 349 -28.55 23.68 -13.07
C GLU A 349 -28.86 23.40 -11.59
N ASP A 350 -30.15 23.23 -11.29
CA ASP A 350 -30.64 22.85 -9.96
C ASP A 350 -30.15 21.44 -9.57
N GLU A 351 -30.23 20.51 -10.51
CA GLU A 351 -29.70 19.16 -10.37
C GLU A 351 -28.19 19.20 -10.13
N LYS A 352 -27.43 19.96 -10.94
CA LYS A 352 -25.98 20.12 -10.78
C LYS A 352 -25.62 20.63 -9.38
N PHE A 353 -26.31 21.67 -8.89
CA PHE A 353 -26.09 22.17 -7.54
C PHE A 353 -26.34 21.11 -6.46
N LEU A 354 -27.44 20.37 -6.56
CA LEU A 354 -27.78 19.31 -5.62
C LEU A 354 -26.70 18.22 -5.62
N ILE A 355 -26.33 17.67 -6.78
CA ILE A 355 -25.37 16.57 -6.85
C ILE A 355 -23.97 17.00 -6.38
N SER A 356 -23.52 18.21 -6.69
CA SER A 356 -22.25 18.76 -6.18
C SER A 356 -22.27 18.94 -4.66
N THR A 357 -23.44 19.28 -4.10
CA THR A 357 -23.61 19.35 -2.64
C THR A 357 -23.56 17.95 -2.02
N LEU A 358 -24.27 16.98 -2.59
CA LEU A 358 -24.27 15.60 -2.12
C LEU A 358 -22.89 14.96 -2.20
N GLU A 359 -22.09 15.25 -3.22
CA GLU A 359 -20.72 14.75 -3.36
C GLU A 359 -19.79 15.23 -2.22
N GLN A 360 -20.12 16.37 -1.61
CA GLN A 360 -19.38 16.94 -0.46
C GLN A 360 -19.90 16.46 0.90
N LEU A 361 -20.87 15.54 0.92
CA LEU A 361 -21.48 14.99 2.13
C LEU A 361 -21.11 13.51 2.33
N PRO A 362 -19.89 13.20 2.79
CA PRO A 362 -19.45 11.83 3.07
C PRO A 362 -20.38 11.07 4.00
N ALA A 363 -21.02 11.70 4.98
CA ALA A 363 -21.98 11.02 5.85
C ALA A 363 -23.19 10.44 5.10
N TRP A 364 -23.52 10.99 3.93
CA TRP A 364 -24.59 10.51 3.07
C TRP A 364 -24.15 9.35 2.15
N HIS A 365 -22.95 9.43 1.58
CA HIS A 365 -22.51 8.46 0.55
C HIS A 365 -21.41 7.46 1.00
N ASP A 366 -20.70 7.65 2.12
CA ASP A 366 -19.53 6.82 2.47
C ASP A 366 -19.89 5.37 2.79
N GLU A 367 -21.14 5.10 3.17
CA GLU A 367 -21.64 3.73 3.33
C GLU A 367 -21.77 3.01 1.97
N ASN A 368 -21.75 3.75 0.85
CA ASN A 368 -21.81 3.22 -0.50
C ASN A 368 -20.93 4.03 -1.47
N LYS A 369 -19.68 3.61 -1.63
CA LYS A 369 -18.69 4.24 -2.53
C LYS A 369 -19.18 4.42 -3.98
N ILE A 370 -20.13 3.59 -4.44
CA ILE A 370 -20.71 3.69 -5.78
C ILE A 370 -21.54 4.97 -5.94
N LEU A 371 -22.20 5.45 -4.87
CA LEU A 371 -23.00 6.66 -4.93
C LEU A 371 -22.17 7.89 -5.29
N LYS A 372 -20.98 8.05 -4.70
CA LYS A 372 -20.09 9.16 -5.05
C LYS A 372 -19.71 9.11 -6.53
N LEU A 373 -19.33 7.94 -7.05
CA LEU A 373 -19.00 7.78 -8.47
C LEU A 373 -20.20 8.12 -9.36
N ALA A 374 -21.41 7.68 -8.99
CA ALA A 374 -22.63 7.99 -9.74
C ALA A 374 -22.96 9.49 -9.78
N LEU A 375 -22.73 10.22 -8.67
CA LEU A 375 -22.88 11.67 -8.64
C LEU A 375 -21.89 12.35 -9.61
N MET A 376 -20.62 11.97 -9.54
CA MET A 376 -19.57 12.52 -10.41
C MET A 376 -19.79 12.19 -11.90
N GLU A 377 -20.27 10.98 -12.22
CA GLU A 377 -20.68 10.61 -13.59
C GLU A 377 -21.80 11.54 -14.09
N ARG A 378 -22.81 11.79 -13.25
CA ARG A 378 -23.92 12.68 -13.61
C ARG A 378 -23.47 14.13 -13.76
N GLU A 379 -22.56 14.61 -12.92
CA GLU A 379 -21.97 15.94 -13.05
C GLU A 379 -21.29 16.12 -14.42
N LEU A 380 -20.54 15.13 -14.88
CA LEU A 380 -19.89 15.15 -16.20
C LEU A 380 -20.84 14.93 -17.37
N GLU A 381 -22.00 14.30 -17.15
CA GLU A 381 -23.05 14.23 -18.16
C GLU A 381 -23.68 15.62 -18.37
N ILE A 382 -23.88 16.38 -17.28
CA ILE A 382 -24.39 17.75 -17.32
C ILE A 382 -23.34 18.72 -17.88
N ASP A 383 -22.08 18.57 -17.46
CA ASP A 383 -20.96 19.41 -17.88
C ASP A 383 -19.78 18.57 -18.42
N PRO A 384 -19.87 18.12 -19.70
CA PRO A 384 -18.86 17.24 -20.27
C PRO A 384 -17.50 17.92 -20.51
N ALA A 385 -17.44 19.26 -20.42
CA ALA A 385 -16.24 20.04 -20.66
C ALA A 385 -15.35 20.20 -19.40
N ASP A 386 -15.85 19.82 -18.22
CA ASP A 386 -15.07 19.86 -16.98
C ASP A 386 -14.00 18.77 -16.96
N THR A 387 -12.82 19.10 -17.47
CA THR A 387 -11.68 18.16 -17.54
C THR A 387 -11.06 17.87 -16.18
N GLN A 388 -11.16 18.80 -15.23
CA GLN A 388 -10.68 18.59 -13.86
C GLN A 388 -11.55 17.57 -13.13
N LYS A 389 -12.88 17.71 -13.21
CA LYS A 389 -13.81 16.71 -12.66
C LYS A 389 -13.66 15.37 -13.38
N ARG A 390 -13.40 15.37 -14.68
CA ARG A 390 -13.13 14.12 -15.44
C ARG A 390 -11.87 13.42 -14.96
N PHE A 391 -10.80 14.16 -14.69
CA PHE A 391 -9.59 13.62 -14.07
C PHE A 391 -9.88 13.03 -12.67
N GLN A 392 -10.60 13.78 -11.83
CA GLN A 392 -10.98 13.33 -10.49
C GLN A 392 -11.84 12.07 -10.52
N LEU A 393 -12.79 11.98 -11.46
CA LEU A 393 -13.63 10.80 -11.63
C LEU A 393 -12.82 9.59 -12.11
N ALA A 394 -11.93 9.77 -13.08
CA ALA A 394 -11.03 8.70 -13.53
C ALA A 394 -10.18 8.16 -12.37
N TYR A 395 -9.62 9.07 -11.55
CA TYR A 395 -8.87 8.70 -10.34
C TYR A 395 -9.76 8.00 -9.29
N ALA A 396 -10.99 8.47 -9.09
CA ALA A 396 -11.93 7.84 -8.17
C ALA A 396 -12.30 6.42 -8.65
N HIS A 397 -12.43 6.19 -9.96
CA HIS A 397 -12.59 4.85 -10.50
C HIS A 397 -11.37 3.97 -10.27
N SER A 398 -10.14 4.50 -10.39
CA SER A 398 -8.93 3.70 -10.14
C SER A 398 -8.82 3.24 -8.69
N GLU A 399 -9.20 4.09 -7.73
CA GLU A 399 -9.24 3.71 -6.31
C GLU A 399 -10.36 2.70 -5.96
N ASN A 400 -11.25 2.40 -6.91
CA ASN A 400 -12.32 1.41 -6.79
C ASN A 400 -12.16 0.24 -7.78
N ASP A 401 -10.94 0.01 -8.28
CA ASP A 401 -10.58 -1.09 -9.21
C ASP A 401 -11.41 -1.10 -10.51
N ASN A 402 -12.03 0.02 -10.86
CA ASN A 402 -12.85 0.19 -12.07
C ASN A 402 -11.97 0.57 -13.26
N ASN A 403 -11.02 -0.30 -13.63
CA ASN A 403 -9.99 0.00 -14.63
C ASN A 403 -10.57 0.43 -15.98
N SER A 404 -11.69 -0.17 -16.41
CA SER A 404 -12.33 0.18 -17.69
C SER A 404 -12.86 1.62 -17.70
N LEU A 405 -13.49 2.06 -16.61
CA LEU A 405 -14.01 3.43 -16.48
C LEU A 405 -12.88 4.43 -16.22
N THR A 406 -11.84 4.01 -15.49
CA THR A 406 -10.59 4.78 -15.33
C THR A 406 -9.99 5.14 -16.69
N MET A 407 -9.80 4.13 -17.55
CA MET A 407 -9.26 4.32 -18.90
C MET A 407 -10.20 5.20 -19.74
N TYR A 408 -11.49 4.89 -19.75
CA TYR A 408 -12.50 5.64 -20.51
C TYR A 408 -12.49 7.14 -20.18
N HIS A 409 -12.44 7.50 -18.89
CA HIS A 409 -12.47 8.90 -18.49
C HIS A 409 -11.15 9.62 -18.75
N TYR A 410 -10.00 9.01 -18.45
CA TYR A 410 -8.72 9.63 -18.80
C TYR A 410 -8.54 9.81 -20.31
N GLU A 411 -8.98 8.86 -21.14
CA GLU A 411 -8.92 8.99 -22.60
C GLU A 411 -9.83 10.10 -23.15
N LYS A 412 -10.94 10.38 -22.47
CA LYS A 412 -11.84 11.49 -22.82
C LYS A 412 -11.30 12.87 -22.47
N ILE A 413 -10.27 12.98 -21.65
CA ILE A 413 -9.55 14.26 -21.49
C ILE A 413 -8.85 14.57 -22.83
N PRO A 414 -9.12 15.73 -23.46
CA PRO A 414 -8.52 16.09 -24.75
C PRO A 414 -7.00 15.97 -24.69
N TYR A 415 -6.39 15.39 -25.72
CA TYR A 415 -4.95 15.10 -25.75
C TYR A 415 -4.08 16.31 -25.35
N ALA A 416 -4.42 17.50 -25.86
CA ALA A 416 -3.69 18.74 -25.59
C ALA A 416 -3.84 19.28 -24.15
N GLN A 417 -4.80 18.76 -23.38
CA GLN A 417 -5.06 19.15 -21.99
C GLN A 417 -4.61 18.09 -20.98
N ARG A 418 -3.98 16.99 -21.44
CA ARG A 418 -3.46 15.96 -20.55
C ARG A 418 -2.15 16.42 -19.95
N ASP A 419 -2.18 16.69 -18.66
CA ASP A 419 -1.01 17.01 -17.85
C ASP A 419 -0.13 15.76 -17.62
N PRO A 420 1.08 15.91 -17.05
CA PRO A 420 1.98 14.79 -16.83
C PRO A 420 1.38 13.70 -15.93
N THR A 421 0.59 14.10 -14.93
CA THR A 421 -0.13 13.18 -14.02
C THR A 421 -1.14 12.32 -14.76
N THR A 422 -1.93 12.91 -15.66
CA THR A 422 -2.91 12.20 -16.50
C THR A 422 -2.20 11.18 -17.39
N TRP A 423 -1.08 11.56 -18.00
CA TRP A 423 -0.28 10.65 -18.82
C TRP A 423 0.31 9.50 -18.02
N ASN A 424 0.84 9.76 -16.82
CA ASN A 424 1.31 8.71 -15.92
C ASN A 424 0.19 7.72 -15.57
N ASN A 425 -0.99 8.23 -15.19
CA ASN A 425 -2.12 7.39 -14.80
C ASN A 425 -2.69 6.61 -16.00
N LEU A 426 -2.68 7.19 -17.21
CA LEU A 426 -2.94 6.45 -18.45
C LEU A 426 -1.94 5.30 -18.65
N GLY A 427 -0.66 5.54 -18.37
CA GLY A 427 0.38 4.51 -18.40
C GLY A 427 0.08 3.34 -17.47
N VAL A 428 -0.36 3.63 -16.24
CA VAL A 428 -0.75 2.64 -15.23
C VAL A 428 -1.98 1.85 -15.68
N VAL A 429 -3.05 2.52 -16.12
CA VAL A 429 -4.28 1.81 -16.52
C VAL A 429 -4.07 0.99 -17.80
N TYR A 430 -3.31 1.49 -18.78
CA TYR A 430 -2.94 0.71 -19.97
C TYR A 430 -2.14 -0.53 -19.61
N GLN A 431 -1.26 -0.45 -18.61
CA GLN A 431 -0.53 -1.61 -18.11
C GLN A 431 -1.48 -2.65 -17.51
N SER A 432 -2.49 -2.24 -16.76
CA SER A 432 -3.48 -3.16 -16.18
C SER A 432 -4.23 -3.98 -17.25
N PHE A 433 -4.42 -3.40 -18.45
CA PHE A 433 -4.99 -4.07 -19.61
C PHE A 433 -3.98 -4.79 -20.53
N SER A 434 -2.72 -4.92 -20.12
CA SER A 434 -1.63 -5.47 -20.94
C SER A 434 -1.38 -4.73 -22.27
N LEU A 435 -1.80 -3.46 -22.37
CA LEU A 435 -1.59 -2.60 -23.54
C LEU A 435 -0.19 -1.97 -23.50
N SER A 436 0.85 -2.82 -23.54
CA SER A 436 2.24 -2.43 -23.23
C SER A 436 2.77 -1.27 -24.09
N GLY A 437 2.45 -1.23 -25.39
CA GLY A 437 2.88 -0.14 -26.28
C GLY A 437 2.23 1.20 -25.92
N MET A 438 0.96 1.19 -25.53
CA MET A 438 0.25 2.39 -25.09
C MET A 438 0.74 2.85 -23.72
N SER A 439 0.98 1.91 -22.80
CA SER A 439 1.55 2.18 -21.47
C SER A 439 2.92 2.88 -21.59
N VAL A 440 3.84 2.33 -22.37
CA VAL A 440 5.16 2.94 -22.62
C VAL A 440 5.03 4.32 -23.27
N SER A 441 4.14 4.47 -24.25
CA SER A 441 3.92 5.77 -24.93
C SER A 441 3.38 6.84 -23.96
N ALA A 442 2.48 6.45 -23.07
CA ALA A 442 1.90 7.34 -22.06
C ALA A 442 2.94 7.74 -21.00
N TYR A 443 3.71 6.79 -20.46
CA TYR A 443 4.81 7.12 -19.55
C TYR A 443 5.87 8.00 -20.21
N GLN A 444 6.19 7.78 -21.49
CA GLN A 444 7.12 8.65 -22.23
C GLN A 444 6.55 10.07 -22.37
N ALA A 445 5.26 10.22 -22.65
CA ALA A 445 4.61 11.53 -22.75
C ALA A 445 4.63 12.30 -21.41
N ALA A 446 4.45 11.60 -20.28
CA ALA A 446 4.61 12.17 -18.94
C ALA A 446 6.07 12.53 -18.63
N ALA A 447 7.01 11.60 -18.90
CA ALA A 447 8.43 11.80 -18.67
C ALA A 447 9.01 12.97 -19.49
N ASN A 448 8.55 13.15 -20.73
CA ASN A 448 8.96 14.30 -21.56
C ASN A 448 8.52 15.65 -21.00
N GLN A 449 7.54 15.66 -20.09
CA GLN A 449 7.08 16.85 -19.37
C GLN A 449 7.67 16.93 -17.95
N GLY A 450 8.69 16.12 -17.62
CA GLY A 450 9.41 16.18 -16.35
C GLY A 450 8.83 15.32 -15.23
N GLU A 451 7.81 14.48 -15.49
CA GLU A 451 7.20 13.69 -14.41
C GLU A 451 8.07 12.49 -14.01
N THR A 452 8.67 12.58 -12.82
CA THR A 452 9.69 11.64 -12.35
C THR A 452 9.13 10.28 -11.90
N LEU A 453 7.87 10.22 -11.44
CA LEU A 453 7.18 8.95 -11.18
C LEU A 453 6.97 8.17 -12.48
N ALA A 454 6.61 8.86 -13.57
CA ALA A 454 6.46 8.24 -14.87
C ALA A 454 7.79 7.73 -15.43
N MET A 455 8.89 8.43 -15.18
CA MET A 455 10.25 7.99 -15.53
C MET A 455 10.63 6.71 -14.78
N SER A 456 10.31 6.61 -13.48
CA SER A 456 10.49 5.38 -12.70
C SER A 456 9.62 4.24 -13.26
N ASN A 457 8.33 4.49 -13.51
CA ASN A 457 7.43 3.49 -14.09
C ASN A 457 7.91 3.01 -15.47
N LEU A 458 8.37 3.92 -16.33
CA LEU A 458 8.96 3.58 -17.63
C LEU A 458 10.22 2.71 -17.46
N SER A 459 11.08 3.05 -16.50
CA SER A 459 12.29 2.30 -16.19
C SER A 459 11.98 0.88 -15.73
N GLU A 460 10.95 0.67 -14.90
CA GLU A 460 10.48 -0.66 -14.50
C GLU A 460 10.05 -1.51 -15.70
N ARG A 461 9.39 -0.90 -16.70
CA ARG A 461 9.00 -1.58 -17.94
C ARG A 461 10.22 -1.95 -18.78
N LEU A 462 11.18 -1.04 -18.90
CA LEU A 462 12.43 -1.27 -19.64
C LEU A 462 13.25 -2.38 -18.97
N MET A 463 13.40 -2.36 -17.65
CA MET A 463 14.07 -3.42 -16.88
C MET A 463 13.42 -4.78 -17.09
N SER A 464 12.09 -4.85 -16.99
CA SER A 464 11.34 -6.10 -17.18
C SER A 464 11.49 -6.69 -18.58
N ALA A 465 11.82 -5.85 -19.56
CA ALA A 465 12.06 -6.25 -20.95
C ALA A 465 13.55 -6.41 -21.30
N GLY A 466 14.46 -6.24 -20.33
CA GLY A 466 15.90 -6.40 -20.51
C GLY A 466 16.63 -5.17 -21.08
N PHE A 467 15.94 -4.04 -21.25
CA PHE A 467 16.51 -2.77 -21.71
C PHE A 467 17.16 -2.00 -20.55
N LEU A 468 18.16 -2.61 -19.91
CA LEU A 468 18.76 -2.08 -18.67
C LEU A 468 19.47 -0.74 -18.89
N LYS A 469 20.07 -0.53 -20.06
CA LYS A 469 20.77 0.73 -20.38
C LYS A 469 19.79 1.87 -20.55
N GLU A 470 18.67 1.62 -21.22
CA GLU A 470 17.59 2.58 -21.42
C GLU A 470 16.94 2.93 -20.09
N ALA A 471 16.69 1.92 -19.23
CA ALA A 471 16.22 2.15 -17.87
C ALA A 471 17.20 3.02 -17.06
N GLN A 472 18.51 2.75 -17.14
CA GLN A 472 19.53 3.56 -16.46
C GLN A 472 19.51 5.01 -16.91
N ASN A 473 19.40 5.25 -18.21
CA ASN A 473 19.37 6.60 -18.77
C ASN A 473 18.13 7.35 -18.27
N GLU A 474 16.98 6.69 -18.21
CA GLU A 474 15.73 7.31 -17.77
C GLU A 474 15.74 7.63 -16.27
N LEU A 475 16.24 6.72 -15.42
CA LEU A 475 16.43 6.99 -14.00
C LEU A 475 17.44 8.10 -13.74
N GLN A 476 18.49 8.22 -14.57
CA GLN A 476 19.44 9.32 -14.43
C GLN A 476 18.79 10.67 -14.79
N ARG A 477 18.00 10.72 -15.87
CA ARG A 477 17.20 11.91 -16.20
C ARG A 477 16.29 12.32 -15.05
N ALA A 478 15.66 11.35 -14.39
CA ALA A 478 14.77 11.62 -13.26
C ALA A 478 15.52 12.19 -12.03
N LYS A 479 16.74 11.71 -11.75
CA LYS A 479 17.59 12.19 -10.64
C LYS A 479 18.07 13.63 -10.82
N ASP A 480 18.17 14.08 -12.07
CA ASP A 480 18.63 15.43 -12.39
C ASP A 480 17.50 16.48 -12.27
N ILE A 481 16.27 16.06 -11.94
CA ILE A 481 15.12 16.94 -11.70
C ILE A 481 14.93 17.15 -10.19
N ASP A 482 14.73 18.41 -9.80
CA ASP A 482 14.43 18.78 -8.41
C ASP A 482 13.12 18.15 -7.94
N SER A 483 13.08 17.71 -6.68
CA SER A 483 11.92 16.99 -6.10
C SER A 483 11.58 15.65 -6.79
N ALA A 484 12.59 14.93 -7.30
CA ALA A 484 12.40 13.60 -7.86
C ALA A 484 11.64 12.66 -6.90
N HIS A 485 10.66 11.92 -7.45
CA HIS A 485 9.84 10.99 -6.70
C HIS A 485 10.68 9.86 -6.08
N GLU A 486 10.33 9.41 -4.88
CA GLU A 486 11.09 8.40 -4.12
C GLU A 486 11.30 7.08 -4.89
N ASN A 487 10.32 6.70 -5.71
CA ASN A 487 10.39 5.53 -6.60
C ASN A 487 11.58 5.55 -7.56
N VAL A 488 12.15 6.70 -7.91
CA VAL A 488 13.36 6.78 -8.73
C VAL A 488 14.54 6.09 -8.04
N ALA A 489 14.70 6.30 -6.73
CA ALA A 489 15.73 5.64 -5.95
C ALA A 489 15.47 4.14 -5.80
N ILE A 490 14.21 3.75 -5.58
CA ILE A 490 13.80 2.34 -5.47
C ILE A 490 14.09 1.59 -6.78
N SER A 491 13.69 2.16 -7.92
CA SER A 491 13.96 1.59 -9.24
C SER A 491 15.46 1.50 -9.53
N GLN A 492 16.28 2.45 -9.06
CA GLN A 492 17.72 2.35 -9.22
C GLN A 492 18.32 1.17 -8.46
N VAL A 493 17.91 0.96 -7.20
CA VAL A 493 18.38 -0.18 -6.40
C VAL A 493 18.02 -1.50 -7.09
N ARG A 494 16.80 -1.58 -7.64
CA ARG A 494 16.36 -2.75 -8.40
C ARG A 494 17.21 -2.96 -9.65
N LEU A 495 17.47 -1.90 -10.42
CA LEU A 495 18.30 -1.95 -11.61
C LEU A 495 19.70 -2.48 -11.32
N ASP A 496 20.31 -2.01 -10.24
CA ASP A 496 21.68 -2.38 -9.83
C ASP A 496 21.77 -3.86 -9.40
N ALA A 497 20.68 -4.43 -8.89
CA ALA A 497 20.62 -5.83 -8.44
C ALA A 497 20.46 -6.85 -9.58
N ILE A 498 19.87 -6.46 -10.72
CA ILE A 498 19.52 -7.38 -11.82
C ILE A 498 20.73 -8.22 -12.28
N PRO A 499 21.92 -7.65 -12.57
CA PRO A 499 23.05 -8.45 -13.06
C PRO A 499 23.55 -9.49 -12.04
N SER A 500 23.54 -9.17 -10.75
CA SER A 500 23.91 -10.12 -9.70
C SER A 500 22.87 -11.23 -9.53
N ASP A 501 21.59 -10.87 -9.59
CA ASP A 501 20.48 -11.82 -9.47
C ASP A 501 20.46 -12.77 -10.66
N GLU A 502 20.63 -12.27 -11.88
CA GLU A 502 20.77 -13.10 -13.09
C GLU A 502 21.96 -14.06 -13.00
N LYS A 503 23.10 -13.59 -12.50
CA LYS A 503 24.30 -14.43 -12.31
C LYS A 503 24.05 -15.54 -11.29
N LYS A 504 23.41 -15.20 -10.16
CA LYS A 504 23.05 -16.16 -9.11
C LYS A 504 22.04 -17.17 -9.63
N ASN A 505 21.00 -16.71 -10.33
CA ASN A 505 19.98 -17.56 -10.93
C ASN A 505 20.58 -18.50 -11.97
N LYS A 506 21.48 -18.01 -12.81
CA LYS A 506 22.24 -18.87 -13.73
C LYS A 506 23.05 -19.92 -12.99
N ALA A 507 23.76 -19.57 -11.92
CA ALA A 507 24.54 -20.51 -11.13
C ALA A 507 23.64 -21.61 -10.52
N ASN A 508 22.52 -21.23 -9.90
CA ASN A 508 21.55 -22.16 -9.31
C ASN A 508 20.92 -23.08 -10.37
N LYS A 509 20.57 -22.55 -11.55
CA LYS A 509 20.02 -23.37 -12.64
C LYS A 509 21.04 -24.35 -13.25
N LEU A 510 22.33 -24.10 -13.04
CA LEU A 510 23.42 -24.98 -13.50
C LEU A 510 23.98 -25.85 -12.36
N GLU A 511 23.46 -25.73 -11.15
CA GLU A 511 23.86 -26.56 -10.01
C GLU A 511 23.56 -28.04 -10.31
N GLY A 512 24.53 -28.92 -10.06
CA GLY A 512 24.42 -30.35 -10.37
C GLY A 512 24.53 -30.73 -11.86
N ALA A 513 24.48 -29.75 -12.78
CA ALA A 513 24.58 -30.03 -14.21
C ALA A 513 25.93 -30.64 -14.62
N PRO A 514 27.09 -30.19 -14.10
CA PRO A 514 28.37 -30.85 -14.37
C PRO A 514 28.41 -32.31 -13.90
N GLU A 515 27.90 -32.60 -12.70
CA GLU A 515 27.87 -33.94 -12.11
C GLU A 515 26.96 -34.88 -12.91
N LEU A 516 25.77 -34.40 -13.29
CA LEU A 516 24.85 -35.14 -14.16
C LEU A 516 25.46 -35.40 -15.54
N SER A 517 26.12 -34.39 -16.13
CA SER A 517 26.81 -34.55 -17.41
C SER A 517 27.92 -35.61 -17.33
N GLN A 518 28.73 -35.61 -16.26
CA GLN A 518 29.76 -36.62 -16.02
C GLN A 518 29.16 -38.01 -15.82
N PHE A 519 28.08 -38.13 -15.05
CA PHE A 519 27.37 -39.40 -14.84
C PHE A 519 26.85 -39.96 -16.17
N LEU A 520 26.15 -39.16 -16.97
CA LEU A 520 25.63 -39.58 -18.27
C LEU A 520 26.75 -39.94 -19.26
N SER A 521 27.88 -39.23 -19.22
CA SER A 521 29.06 -39.61 -20.00
C SER A 521 29.62 -40.97 -19.56
N ALA A 522 29.66 -41.25 -18.26
CA ALA A 522 30.07 -42.54 -17.73
C ALA A 522 29.07 -43.64 -18.14
N VAL A 523 27.76 -43.40 -18.06
CA VAL A 523 26.75 -44.33 -18.61
C VAL A 523 27.08 -44.71 -20.06
N GLY A 524 27.34 -43.72 -20.91
CA GLY A 524 27.72 -43.94 -22.30
C GLY A 524 28.99 -44.80 -22.48
N HIS A 525 29.94 -44.72 -21.55
CA HIS A 525 31.13 -45.57 -21.54
C HIS A 525 30.82 -47.03 -21.12
N PHE A 526 29.98 -47.23 -20.11
CA PHE A 526 29.68 -48.55 -19.55
C PHE A 526 28.64 -49.37 -20.34
N ILE A 527 27.85 -48.74 -21.23
CA ILE A 527 26.84 -49.43 -22.07
C ILE A 527 27.46 -50.53 -22.97
N TRP A 528 28.72 -50.39 -23.38
CA TRP A 528 29.40 -51.34 -24.29
C TRP A 528 30.26 -52.36 -23.54
N GLN A 529 30.38 -52.23 -22.23
CA GLN A 529 31.17 -53.14 -21.40
C GLN A 529 30.42 -54.45 -21.12
N THR A 530 31.11 -55.46 -20.59
CA THR A 530 30.50 -56.76 -20.31
C THR A 530 29.62 -56.68 -19.06
N MET A 531 28.43 -57.27 -19.15
CA MET A 531 27.49 -57.33 -18.02
C MET A 531 28.14 -57.98 -16.80
N PRO A 532 28.06 -57.35 -15.60
CA PRO A 532 28.69 -57.89 -14.40
C PRO A 532 28.08 -59.24 -14.03
N SER A 533 28.90 -60.21 -13.63
CA SER A 533 28.42 -61.52 -13.15
C SER A 533 27.77 -61.40 -11.77
N GLU A 534 28.36 -60.60 -10.89
CA GLU A 534 27.95 -60.35 -9.51
C GLU A 534 27.54 -58.88 -9.33
N ILE A 535 26.46 -58.63 -8.58
CA ILE A 535 25.89 -57.28 -8.40
C ILE A 535 25.58 -56.94 -6.93
N GLY A 536 26.11 -57.75 -6.00
CA GLY A 536 25.74 -57.75 -4.58
C GLY A 536 24.33 -58.28 -4.32
N LYS A 537 24.08 -58.72 -3.10
CA LYS A 537 22.74 -59.14 -2.63
C LYS A 537 21.96 -58.01 -1.98
N THR A 538 22.63 -56.92 -1.61
CA THR A 538 21.99 -55.78 -0.95
C THR A 538 22.59 -54.45 -1.43
N TRP A 539 21.73 -53.48 -1.74
CA TRP A 539 22.09 -52.10 -2.05
C TRP A 539 21.59 -51.17 -0.95
N ILE A 540 22.47 -50.37 -0.37
CA ILE A 540 22.15 -49.55 0.80
C ILE A 540 22.46 -48.09 0.50
N ASP A 541 21.47 -47.22 0.56
CA ASP A 541 21.70 -45.77 0.68
C ASP A 541 21.40 -45.31 2.12
N ASN A 542 21.40 -44.00 2.36
CA ASN A 542 21.17 -43.44 3.69
C ASN A 542 19.74 -43.64 4.22
N GLU A 543 18.79 -44.02 3.36
CA GLU A 543 17.36 -44.11 3.68
C GLU A 543 16.82 -45.53 3.56
N VAL A 544 17.29 -46.31 2.58
CA VAL A 544 16.73 -47.62 2.23
C VAL A 544 17.81 -48.67 1.99
N SER A 545 17.54 -49.87 2.49
CA SER A 545 18.27 -51.10 2.17
C SER A 545 17.42 -51.96 1.23
N LEU A 546 17.90 -52.18 0.01
CA LEU A 546 17.23 -52.96 -1.03
C LEU A 546 17.87 -54.34 -1.14
N VAL A 547 17.05 -55.38 -1.01
CA VAL A 547 17.46 -56.77 -1.28
C VAL A 547 17.35 -57.02 -2.77
N VAL A 548 18.43 -57.52 -3.38
CA VAL A 548 18.62 -57.58 -4.82
C VAL A 548 18.50 -59.02 -5.32
N SER A 549 17.75 -59.18 -6.41
CA SER A 549 17.65 -60.44 -7.16
C SER A 549 17.98 -60.18 -8.63
N LYS A 550 18.77 -61.07 -9.21
CA LYS A 550 19.17 -61.02 -10.63
C LYS A 550 18.82 -62.34 -11.31
N GLU A 551 18.11 -62.25 -12.42
CA GLU A 551 17.83 -63.38 -13.32
C GLU A 551 18.29 -62.99 -14.72
N ASN A 552 19.37 -63.61 -15.20
CA ASN A 552 20.04 -63.26 -16.47
C ASN A 552 20.43 -61.77 -16.52
N ASP A 553 19.79 -61.00 -17.40
CA ASP A 553 19.99 -59.56 -17.61
C ASP A 553 18.99 -58.69 -16.84
N ARG A 554 18.02 -59.28 -16.14
CA ARG A 554 17.00 -58.55 -15.38
C ARG A 554 17.35 -58.49 -13.91
N VAL A 555 17.11 -57.32 -13.32
CA VAL A 555 17.31 -57.05 -11.90
C VAL A 555 16.03 -56.55 -11.28
N VAL A 556 15.70 -57.08 -10.11
CA VAL A 556 14.68 -56.55 -9.22
C VAL A 556 15.28 -56.38 -7.83
N ALA A 557 15.23 -55.17 -7.29
CA ALA A 557 15.65 -54.87 -5.93
C ALA A 557 14.47 -54.31 -5.14
N LYS A 558 14.26 -54.80 -3.91
CA LYS A 558 13.11 -54.42 -3.07
C LYS A 558 13.53 -54.09 -1.65
N GLY A 559 12.93 -53.05 -1.09
CA GLY A 559 13.13 -52.69 0.31
C GLY A 559 12.05 -51.74 0.78
N SER A 560 12.25 -51.18 1.96
CA SER A 560 11.32 -50.19 2.52
C SER A 560 12.04 -49.23 3.44
N TYR A 561 11.60 -47.98 3.46
CA TYR A 561 12.09 -46.97 4.41
C TYR A 561 10.94 -46.35 5.17
N GLN A 562 11.26 -45.73 6.31
CA GLN A 562 10.29 -45.04 7.15
C GLN A 562 10.52 -43.54 7.03
N ARG A 563 9.44 -42.79 6.80
CA ARG A 563 9.46 -41.32 6.82
C ARG A 563 8.58 -40.84 7.96
N ASN A 564 9.19 -40.12 8.90
CA ASN A 564 8.44 -39.45 9.95
C ASN A 564 7.63 -38.31 9.33
N GLN A 565 6.34 -38.22 9.67
CA GLN A 565 5.54 -37.04 9.32
C GLN A 565 6.00 -35.89 10.21
N THR A 566 6.68 -34.91 9.63
CA THR A 566 6.90 -33.61 10.28
C THR A 566 5.67 -32.74 10.05
N ASP A 567 4.73 -32.75 11.01
CA ASP A 567 3.65 -31.76 11.06
C ASP A 567 4.19 -30.47 11.72
N ASN A 568 4.43 -29.44 10.91
CA ASN A 568 4.60 -28.04 11.38
C ASN A 568 3.25 -27.37 11.70
N ALA A 569 2.18 -28.15 11.90
CA ALA A 569 0.86 -27.66 12.24
C ALA A 569 0.25 -28.60 13.29
N PHE A 570 -0.04 -28.07 14.49
CA PHE A 570 -0.69 -28.74 15.63
C PHE A 570 0.20 -29.57 16.57
N ALA A 571 1.09 -28.90 17.31
CA ALA A 571 1.69 -29.44 18.53
C ALA A 571 1.15 -28.76 19.81
N MET A 572 -0.17 -28.50 19.89
CA MET A 572 -0.82 -27.93 21.08
C MET A 572 -2.09 -28.67 21.51
N THR A 573 -2.31 -29.88 21.02
CA THR A 573 -3.24 -30.83 21.63
C THR A 573 -2.52 -32.17 21.73
N GLY A 574 -2.30 -32.63 22.97
CA GLY A 574 -1.70 -33.93 23.25
C GLY A 574 -2.42 -35.00 22.46
N SER A 575 -1.79 -35.45 21.38
CA SER A 575 -2.30 -36.47 20.48
C SER A 575 -1.16 -37.45 20.25
N ALA A 576 -1.53 -38.73 20.28
CA ALA A 576 -0.62 -39.87 20.22
C ALA A 576 0.37 -39.73 19.06
N GLU A 577 1.62 -40.15 19.28
CA GLU A 577 2.64 -40.31 18.23
C GLU A 577 2.00 -41.00 17.02
N LYS A 578 1.83 -40.27 15.91
CA LYS A 578 1.41 -40.88 14.65
C LYS A 578 2.56 -41.80 14.20
N SER A 579 2.23 -43.06 13.96
CA SER A 579 3.18 -44.03 13.42
C SER A 579 3.80 -43.52 12.11
N PRO A 580 5.12 -43.69 11.90
CA PRO A 580 5.78 -43.24 10.68
C PRO A 580 5.18 -43.87 9.43
N ASP A 581 5.21 -43.13 8.32
CA ASP A 581 4.80 -43.67 7.04
C ASP A 581 5.87 -44.62 6.51
N ILE A 582 5.46 -45.83 6.17
CA ILE A 582 6.34 -46.83 5.58
C ILE A 582 6.15 -46.76 4.07
N TYR A 583 7.25 -46.66 3.34
CA TYR A 583 7.26 -46.68 1.89
C TYR A 583 7.95 -47.94 1.40
N ASP A 584 7.28 -48.69 0.54
CA ASP A 584 7.82 -49.82 -0.19
C ASP A 584 8.50 -49.32 -1.46
N VAL A 585 9.77 -49.71 -1.64
CA VAL A 585 10.60 -49.32 -2.77
C VAL A 585 10.87 -50.54 -3.63
N THR A 586 10.65 -50.42 -4.93
CA THR A 586 11.07 -51.42 -5.92
C THR A 586 11.88 -50.75 -7.03
N VAL A 587 13.06 -51.29 -7.30
CA VAL A 587 13.82 -51.01 -8.51
C VAL A 587 13.69 -52.21 -9.43
N SER A 588 13.29 -51.99 -10.68
CA SER A 588 13.25 -53.04 -11.70
C SER A 588 13.88 -52.55 -12.98
N GLY A 589 14.80 -53.32 -13.54
CA GLY A 589 15.50 -52.91 -14.76
C GLY A 589 16.16 -54.06 -15.50
N GLN A 590 16.75 -53.71 -16.63
CA GLN A 590 17.49 -54.60 -17.49
C GLN A 590 18.90 -54.05 -17.74
N PHE A 591 19.89 -54.93 -17.75
CA PHE A 591 21.26 -54.60 -18.10
C PHE A 591 21.40 -54.35 -19.61
N ILE A 592 22.09 -53.26 -19.94
CA ILE A 592 22.65 -52.97 -21.26
C ILE A 592 24.15 -52.75 -21.04
N GLY A 593 24.95 -53.77 -21.37
CA GLY A 593 26.34 -53.83 -20.94
C GLY A 593 26.45 -53.83 -19.42
N SER A 594 27.24 -52.92 -18.86
CA SER A 594 27.40 -52.73 -17.41
C SER A 594 26.48 -51.63 -16.82
N VAL A 595 25.48 -51.19 -17.56
CA VAL A 595 24.50 -50.20 -17.12
C VAL A 595 23.16 -50.86 -16.88
N LEU A 596 22.52 -50.56 -15.75
CA LEU A 596 21.16 -50.98 -15.43
C LEU A 596 20.18 -49.87 -15.81
N VAL A 597 19.27 -50.14 -16.74
CA VAL A 597 18.22 -49.22 -17.18
C VAL A 597 16.87 -49.75 -16.71
N GLY A 598 16.08 -48.93 -16.04
CA GLY A 598 14.83 -49.39 -15.46
C GLY A 598 14.01 -48.30 -14.81
N GLU A 599 13.25 -48.71 -13.81
CA GLU A 599 12.27 -47.89 -13.12
C GLU A 599 12.46 -48.05 -11.61
N TYR A 600 12.32 -46.93 -10.91
CA TYR A 600 12.25 -46.85 -9.46
C TYR A 600 10.82 -46.51 -9.07
N THR A 601 10.19 -47.36 -8.26
CA THR A 601 8.86 -47.12 -7.71
C THR A 601 8.92 -47.01 -6.19
N SER A 602 8.22 -46.02 -5.65
CA SER A 602 8.02 -45.85 -4.20
C SER A 602 6.53 -45.74 -3.93
N GLU A 603 6.00 -46.67 -3.12
CA GLU A 603 4.59 -46.76 -2.79
C GLU A 603 4.40 -46.68 -1.28
N ARG A 604 3.46 -45.86 -0.81
CA ARG A 604 3.14 -45.79 0.62
C ARG A 604 2.37 -47.04 1.03
N ARG A 605 2.88 -47.78 2.02
CA ARG A 605 2.25 -48.98 2.55
C ARG A 605 1.00 -48.59 3.35
N TRP A 606 -0.15 -49.09 2.92
CA TRP A 606 -1.44 -48.76 3.56
C TRP A 606 -1.59 -49.42 4.93
N ASN A 607 -1.75 -48.61 5.98
CA ASN A 607 -2.17 -49.09 7.29
C ASN A 607 -3.70 -49.04 7.42
N LYS A 608 -4.32 -50.17 7.83
CA LYS A 608 -5.77 -50.41 7.88
C LYS A 608 -6.58 -49.53 8.85
N LEU A 609 -5.97 -48.51 9.47
CA LEU A 609 -6.53 -47.75 10.61
C LEU A 609 -6.69 -46.23 10.38
N SER A 610 -6.36 -45.70 9.20
CA SER A 610 -6.61 -44.29 8.88
C SER A 610 -7.63 -44.13 7.76
N SER A 611 -8.67 -43.33 8.01
CA SER A 611 -9.77 -43.02 7.09
C SER A 611 -9.29 -42.53 5.72
N VAL A 612 -10.00 -43.01 4.69
CA VAL A 612 -9.79 -42.77 3.26
C VAL A 612 -9.78 -41.26 2.95
N SER A 613 -8.63 -40.73 2.54
CA SER A 613 -8.58 -39.55 1.67
C SER A 613 -8.92 -40.00 0.25
N LEU A 614 -9.82 -39.27 -0.41
CA LEU A 614 -10.37 -39.58 -1.74
C LEU A 614 -9.37 -39.35 -2.90
N PHE A 615 -8.10 -39.08 -2.60
CA PHE A 615 -7.00 -39.06 -3.57
C PHE A 615 -6.15 -40.32 -3.35
N GLY A 616 -6.36 -41.31 -4.21
CA GLY A 616 -5.78 -42.63 -4.12
C GLY A 616 -4.24 -42.65 -4.09
N SER A 617 -3.71 -43.76 -3.57
CA SER A 617 -2.33 -44.22 -3.65
C SER A 617 -1.58 -43.71 -4.89
N LEU A 618 -0.85 -42.61 -4.76
CA LEU A 618 0.07 -42.14 -5.77
C LEU A 618 1.35 -42.98 -5.66
N SER A 619 1.46 -44.03 -6.47
CA SER A 619 2.75 -44.66 -6.71
C SER A 619 3.64 -43.66 -7.44
N ASN A 620 4.78 -43.29 -6.82
CA ASN A 620 5.74 -42.42 -7.48
C ASN A 620 6.68 -43.28 -8.31
N LYS A 621 6.57 -43.17 -9.63
CA LYS A 621 7.35 -43.93 -10.60
C LYS A 621 8.32 -43.00 -11.31
N GLN A 622 9.61 -43.34 -11.26
CA GLN A 622 10.69 -42.53 -11.79
C GLN A 622 11.62 -43.39 -12.65
N ASP A 623 12.24 -42.78 -13.66
CA ASP A 623 13.29 -43.44 -14.45
C ASP A 623 14.48 -43.77 -13.55
N PHE A 624 15.07 -44.94 -13.77
CA PHE A 624 16.24 -45.42 -13.04
C PHE A 624 17.36 -45.78 -14.01
N LEU A 625 18.54 -45.23 -13.75
CA LEU A 625 19.73 -45.51 -14.55
C LEU A 625 20.91 -45.69 -13.62
N ALA A 626 21.63 -46.79 -13.69
CA ALA A 626 22.74 -47.05 -12.78
C ALA A 626 23.95 -47.67 -13.48
N ILE A 627 25.15 -47.33 -12.97
CA ILE A 627 26.42 -47.82 -13.50
C ILE A 627 27.00 -48.82 -12.52
N PHE A 628 27.26 -50.04 -13.00
CA PHE A 628 28.04 -51.03 -12.27
C PHE A 628 29.50 -50.97 -12.71
N ASP A 629 30.33 -50.41 -11.83
CA ASP A 629 31.77 -50.38 -11.98
C ASP A 629 32.39 -51.51 -11.13
N PRO A 630 32.97 -52.57 -11.74
CA PRO A 630 33.54 -53.69 -10.99
C PRO A 630 34.73 -53.30 -10.12
N GLU A 631 35.33 -52.12 -10.33
CA GLU A 631 36.41 -51.59 -9.51
C GLU A 631 35.91 -50.82 -8.27
N ARG A 632 34.58 -50.65 -8.12
CA ARG A 632 33.96 -49.91 -7.01
C ARG A 632 32.91 -50.75 -6.29
N SER A 633 32.91 -50.65 -4.95
CA SER A 633 31.87 -51.25 -4.09
C SER A 633 30.60 -50.40 -3.99
N THR A 634 30.37 -49.48 -4.92
CA THR A 634 29.26 -48.52 -4.90
C THR A 634 28.56 -48.47 -6.25
N LEU A 635 27.24 -48.50 -6.23
CA LEU A 635 26.36 -48.32 -7.38
C LEU A 635 25.94 -46.85 -7.48
N ARG A 636 26.49 -46.15 -8.48
CA ARG A 636 26.08 -44.78 -8.78
C ARG A 636 24.85 -44.82 -9.70
N CYS A 637 23.81 -44.07 -9.35
CA CYS A 637 22.57 -44.08 -10.12
C CYS A 637 21.89 -42.72 -10.20
N LEU A 638 21.01 -42.60 -11.18
CA LEU A 638 20.08 -41.49 -11.38
C LEU A 638 18.68 -42.04 -11.12
N VAL A 639 17.96 -41.41 -10.20
CA VAL A 639 16.57 -41.72 -9.88
C VAL A 639 15.73 -40.48 -10.21
N GLY A 640 14.99 -40.53 -11.33
CA GLY A 640 14.36 -39.35 -11.90
C GLY A 640 15.38 -38.28 -12.30
N LYS A 641 15.55 -37.25 -11.45
CA LYS A 641 16.53 -36.17 -11.66
C LYS A 641 17.66 -36.18 -10.63
N ASP A 642 17.58 -37.05 -9.62
CA ASP A 642 18.49 -37.03 -8.47
C ASP A 642 19.58 -38.09 -8.63
N LEU A 643 20.84 -37.67 -8.49
CA LEU A 643 21.96 -38.60 -8.42
C LEU A 643 22.04 -39.19 -7.01
N LYS A 644 22.10 -40.52 -6.94
CA LYS A 644 22.25 -41.28 -5.70
C LYS A 644 23.43 -42.25 -5.81
N GLU A 645 23.92 -42.67 -4.66
CA GLU A 645 24.90 -43.74 -4.54
C GLU A 645 24.40 -44.77 -3.54
N PHE A 646 24.46 -46.04 -3.92
CA PHE A 646 24.18 -47.17 -3.04
C PHE A 646 25.49 -47.91 -2.76
N GLU A 647 25.75 -48.24 -1.50
CA GLU A 647 26.76 -49.23 -1.15
C GLU A 647 26.28 -50.63 -1.54
N VAL A 648 27.14 -51.40 -2.21
CA VAL A 648 26.82 -52.75 -2.67
C VAL A 648 27.46 -53.77 -1.73
N ARG A 649 26.65 -54.65 -1.16
CA ARG A 649 27.08 -55.71 -0.22
C ARG A 649 26.60 -57.10 -0.64
N ASP A 650 27.37 -58.13 -0.31
CA ASP A 650 27.10 -59.54 -0.61
C ASP A 650 26.27 -60.29 0.44
#